data_AF-A0A3C0KR78-F1
#
_entry.id   AF-A0A3C0KR78-F1
#
_cell.length_a   1.000
_cell.length_b   1.000
_cell.length_c   1.000
_cell.angle_alpha   90.00
_cell.angle_beta   90.00
_cell.angle_gamma   90.00
#
_symmetry.space_group_name_H-M   'P 1'
#
loop_
_entity.id
_entity.type
_entity.pdbx_description
1 polymer ?
#
loop_
_entity_poly.entity_id
_entity_poly.type
_entity_poly.pdbx_seq_one_letter_code
_entity_poly.pdbx_strand_id
1 'polypeptide(L)'
;MEGHMTSHRHKKAAVPISCTILTLGLSLGMLLGVIFLHPTAISAAEPVKVSLLPFTVYSKSPAAFLQGALYDNLARELNKAKNVQLTPKEKIMQLMADRKGDDATVVAMGKITGASYVVSGTLTELGERLNVDVKIYDVTAGKFLPPYSAQGKGPESISSIAAQLRGDILIKIAATQRIARISFQGNKKIESSALNQVLKSTQGSIYSESGLADDIRAIYKLGYFDDVVADVTETADGRVITFIVKEKGLITDIQIKGNKKLDTKDIEAALTFKTRQALNRERITSSIEKIKTLYDNKGYYNAEITYAIEKEKEKDIRVVFSIKENDKTYIKKISFEGNQSYREKELKGLMKTEEQGFFHYFTDSGLLKKDDLKQDANKLNAFYLNNGFINAHVGEPNISFDKKGIYIKIPITEGRRFKIGRVDITGDALKIKRSELMGKLNIRKQDNFDRGAIIKDMDLLTQACNDEGYAYADVSPMTKVNDKDLTVDVIYQIKKGNTVYFNRISLSGNTKTRDKVIRRNLLIAEGDLYSSTNLKGSYSNLMRMRYFEEVDFQSEKGPDDTLADVNIRVKEKPTGMFSMGAGYSALDKAMAMASVTQENLFGRGQILNLKANIGSVSTYYDLSFTEPWLFDMPIWSKFDLWNSSRSYDTYNLKTKGFGSVFGHPVWERIMGYVSYTLAFSDVQDVLSTASTYIKQQAGSSTTSSMGFTLSRDTTDDNFFPTTGSKNAATILQAGGILGGSTSFTKYTGSTAVYFPFPLETVFDLRGRIGYLQANEGQPLPIYERYYLGGISTLRGLRDVGPRDPVTNDLIGGTTMLCLSADFVFPLIKNAGMKGVVFYDTGNAWGGEQSFGGYNLGDMRQTAGAGIRWYSPIGPLRLEWGYVLDRKPGEDPYRWEFTIGMNM
;
A
#
# COMPACT_ATOMS: atom_id res chain seq x y z
N MET A 1 -35.22 -15.18 13.08
CA MET A 1 -36.37 -14.46 12.47
C MET A 1 -35.91 -13.79 11.19
N GLU A 2 -36.88 -13.29 10.42
CA GLU A 2 -36.82 -12.64 9.10
C GLU A 2 -35.64 -11.65 8.84
N GLY A 3 -35.25 -11.36 7.59
CA GLY A 3 -35.70 -11.93 6.31
C GLY A 3 -35.24 -11.15 5.05
N HIS A 4 -35.14 -11.87 3.92
CA HIS A 4 -35.29 -11.45 2.51
C HIS A 4 -34.55 -10.24 1.84
N MET A 5 -34.07 -10.50 0.60
CA MET A 5 -34.05 -9.61 -0.60
C MET A 5 -33.04 -8.43 -0.68
N THR A 6 -32.54 -7.94 -1.85
CA THR A 6 -32.39 -8.46 -3.24
C THR A 6 -31.44 -7.57 -4.09
N SER A 7 -30.57 -8.17 -4.93
CA SER A 7 -30.07 -7.61 -6.23
C SER A 7 -29.17 -6.33 -6.16
N HIS A 8 -28.52 -5.78 -7.22
CA HIS A 8 -28.36 -6.13 -8.64
C HIS A 8 -27.16 -5.34 -9.29
N ARG A 9 -26.46 -5.92 -10.32
CA ARG A 9 -25.68 -5.22 -11.40
C ARG A 9 -24.42 -4.40 -10.96
N HIS A 10 -23.44 -3.99 -11.80
CA HIS A 10 -23.03 -4.27 -13.20
C HIS A 10 -21.49 -4.02 -13.37
N LYS A 11 -20.69 -4.88 -14.03
CA LYS A 11 -20.20 -4.88 -15.45
C LYS A 11 -19.05 -3.91 -15.83
N LYS A 12 -18.15 -4.38 -16.74
CA LYS A 12 -16.94 -3.76 -17.36
C LYS A 12 -15.72 -3.65 -16.42
N ALA A 13 -14.48 -4.09 -16.71
CA ALA A 13 -13.75 -4.59 -17.89
C ALA A 13 -13.12 -3.55 -18.84
N ALA A 14 -11.78 -3.53 -18.92
CA ALA A 14 -10.95 -2.92 -19.96
C ALA A 14 -9.56 -3.60 -20.06
N VAL A 15 -8.96 -3.57 -21.26
CA VAL A 15 -7.69 -4.19 -21.68
C VAL A 15 -6.61 -3.10 -21.84
N PRO A 16 -5.30 -3.42 -21.69
CA PRO A 16 -4.35 -3.09 -22.76
C PRO A 16 -3.38 -4.24 -23.13
N ILE A 17 -2.64 -4.05 -24.23
CA ILE A 17 -1.80 -5.04 -24.94
C ILE A 17 -0.42 -4.44 -25.26
N SER A 18 0.67 -5.21 -25.07
CA SER A 18 1.91 -5.26 -25.89
C SER A 18 2.87 -6.31 -25.28
N CYS A 19 3.53 -7.24 -25.98
CA CYS A 19 4.32 -7.21 -27.23
C CYS A 19 5.79 -6.80 -27.03
N THR A 20 6.73 -7.74 -27.25
CA THR A 20 8.12 -7.57 -27.78
C THR A 20 8.74 -8.98 -27.99
N ILE A 21 9.76 -9.09 -28.86
CA ILE A 21 10.40 -10.32 -29.35
C ILE A 21 11.87 -10.39 -28.89
N LEU A 22 12.44 -11.58 -28.62
CA LEU A 22 13.84 -11.92 -28.97
C LEU A 22 14.08 -13.45 -29.02
N THR A 23 15.27 -13.88 -29.49
CA THR A 23 15.57 -15.25 -29.98
C THR A 23 17.00 -15.73 -29.63
N LEU A 24 17.30 -17.00 -29.99
CA LEU A 24 18.58 -17.73 -30.01
C LEU A 24 19.14 -18.32 -28.69
N GLY A 25 19.70 -19.54 -28.79
CA GLY A 25 20.48 -20.22 -27.74
C GLY A 25 20.58 -21.76 -27.87
N LEU A 26 21.66 -22.27 -28.45
CA LEU A 26 22.11 -23.69 -28.36
C LEU A 26 22.66 -23.97 -26.94
N SER A 27 22.86 -25.18 -26.39
CA SER A 27 22.44 -26.59 -26.59
C SER A 27 23.02 -27.38 -25.36
N LEU A 28 23.05 -28.71 -25.16
CA LEU A 28 22.69 -29.97 -25.85
C LEU A 28 22.57 -31.07 -24.76
N GLY A 29 21.75 -32.13 -24.94
CA GLY A 29 21.78 -33.31 -24.06
C GLY A 29 20.65 -34.33 -24.27
N MET A 30 20.99 -35.62 -24.38
CA MET A 30 20.02 -36.71 -24.62
C MET A 30 19.41 -37.29 -23.33
N LEU A 31 18.12 -37.65 -23.36
CA LEU A 31 17.70 -39.04 -23.16
C LEU A 31 16.33 -39.32 -23.80
N LEU A 32 15.97 -40.60 -23.95
CA LEU A 32 14.84 -41.06 -24.77
C LEU A 32 13.48 -40.92 -24.05
N GLY A 33 12.43 -40.61 -24.83
CA GLY A 33 11.03 -40.72 -24.43
C GLY A 33 10.11 -40.68 -25.65
N VAL A 34 9.62 -41.84 -26.10
CA VAL A 34 8.89 -41.97 -27.37
C VAL A 34 7.44 -41.49 -27.23
N ILE A 35 7.09 -40.40 -27.92
CA ILE A 35 5.71 -40.06 -28.30
C ILE A 35 5.73 -39.57 -29.76
N PHE A 36 4.96 -40.23 -30.63
CA PHE A 36 4.74 -39.76 -32.00
C PHE A 36 3.83 -38.53 -32.00
N LEU A 37 4.39 -37.35 -32.24
CA LEU A 37 3.62 -36.19 -32.67
C LEU A 37 3.38 -36.28 -34.19
N HIS A 38 2.24 -36.83 -34.58
CA HIS A 38 1.74 -36.63 -35.94
C HIS A 38 1.32 -35.16 -36.11
N PRO A 39 1.78 -34.46 -37.17
CA PRO A 39 1.20 -33.18 -37.53
C PRO A 39 -0.21 -33.42 -38.06
N THR A 40 -1.23 -33.09 -37.25
CA THR A 40 -2.60 -32.96 -37.75
C THR A 40 -2.65 -31.76 -38.69
N ALA A 41 -2.52 -32.05 -40.00
CA ALA A 41 -2.69 -31.05 -41.04
C ALA A 41 -4.08 -30.40 -40.87
N ILE A 42 -4.11 -29.08 -40.71
CA ILE A 42 -5.36 -28.32 -40.65
C ILE A 42 -5.98 -28.36 -42.04
N SER A 43 -6.85 -29.34 -42.26
CA SER A 43 -7.55 -29.47 -43.53
C SER A 43 -8.52 -28.30 -43.68
N ALA A 44 -8.29 -27.45 -44.68
CA ALA A 44 -9.30 -26.50 -45.09
C ALA A 44 -10.46 -27.32 -45.68
N ALA A 45 -11.64 -27.25 -45.04
CA ALA A 45 -12.80 -28.09 -45.37
C ALA A 45 -13.04 -28.13 -46.89
N GLU A 46 -12.98 -29.32 -47.49
CA GLU A 46 -13.01 -29.45 -48.94
C GLU A 46 -14.29 -28.83 -49.51
N PRO A 47 -14.20 -28.02 -50.59
CA PRO A 47 -15.37 -27.45 -51.22
C PRO A 47 -16.24 -28.56 -51.81
N VAL A 48 -17.55 -28.47 -51.61
CA VAL A 48 -18.50 -29.47 -52.06
C VAL A 48 -18.45 -29.57 -53.58
N LYS A 49 -18.10 -30.75 -54.09
CA LYS A 49 -17.96 -31.00 -55.54
C LYS A 49 -19.35 -31.14 -56.15
N VAL A 50 -19.68 -30.29 -57.13
CA VAL A 50 -20.99 -30.23 -57.77
C VAL A 50 -20.85 -30.31 -59.29
N SER A 51 -21.63 -31.20 -59.91
CA SER A 51 -21.68 -31.34 -61.37
C SER A 51 -22.96 -30.73 -61.91
N LEU A 52 -22.83 -29.56 -62.54
CA LEU A 52 -23.91 -28.93 -63.30
C LEU A 52 -23.98 -29.59 -64.68
N LEU A 53 -25.15 -30.10 -65.08
CA LEU A 53 -25.39 -30.68 -66.41
C LEU A 53 -26.11 -29.68 -67.32
N PRO A 54 -25.96 -29.79 -68.66
CA PRO A 54 -26.76 -28.99 -69.59
C PRO A 54 -28.26 -29.28 -69.40
N PHE A 55 -29.06 -28.22 -69.28
CA PHE A 55 -30.50 -28.31 -69.11
C PHE A 55 -31.17 -28.73 -70.43
N THR A 56 -32.19 -29.59 -70.36
CA THR A 56 -32.99 -29.94 -71.55
C THR A 56 -33.90 -28.78 -71.90
N VAL A 57 -33.81 -28.24 -73.13
CA VAL A 57 -34.55 -27.04 -73.54
C VAL A 57 -35.73 -27.39 -74.43
N TYR A 58 -36.92 -26.90 -74.06
CA TYR A 58 -38.15 -26.95 -74.85
C TYR A 58 -38.55 -25.52 -75.22
N SER A 59 -38.30 -25.10 -76.47
CA SER A 59 -38.37 -23.70 -76.89
C SER A 59 -38.68 -23.56 -78.39
N LYS A 60 -39.27 -22.42 -78.77
CA LYS A 60 -39.41 -21.96 -80.17
C LYS A 60 -38.22 -21.11 -80.60
N SER A 61 -37.59 -20.40 -79.66
CA SER A 61 -36.29 -19.75 -79.84
C SER A 61 -35.15 -20.78 -80.04
N PRO A 62 -33.96 -20.37 -80.51
CA PRO A 62 -32.83 -21.30 -80.71
C PRO A 62 -32.39 -21.97 -79.39
N ALA A 63 -32.74 -23.24 -79.23
CA ALA A 63 -32.59 -23.96 -77.96
C ALA A 63 -31.16 -23.94 -77.39
N ALA A 64 -30.14 -24.03 -78.25
CA ALA A 64 -28.72 -23.96 -77.85
C ALA A 64 -28.33 -22.62 -77.20
N PHE A 65 -28.95 -21.50 -77.61
CA PHE A 65 -28.68 -20.19 -77.01
C PHE A 65 -29.21 -20.13 -75.57
N LEU A 66 -30.45 -20.53 -75.34
CA LEU A 66 -31.05 -20.55 -74.00
C LEU A 66 -30.36 -21.57 -73.08
N GLN A 67 -29.97 -22.74 -73.62
CA GLN A 67 -29.21 -23.77 -72.90
C GLN A 67 -27.86 -23.24 -72.42
N GLY A 68 -27.08 -22.63 -73.31
CA GLY A 68 -25.78 -22.04 -72.98
C GLY A 68 -25.92 -20.88 -72.00
N ALA A 69 -26.85 -19.95 -72.26
CA ALA A 69 -27.09 -18.79 -71.41
C ALA A 69 -27.50 -19.16 -69.98
N LEU A 70 -28.38 -20.16 -69.79
CA LEU A 70 -28.73 -20.64 -68.45
C LEU A 70 -27.54 -21.30 -67.77
N TYR A 71 -26.84 -22.21 -68.47
CA TYR A 71 -25.70 -22.94 -67.93
C TYR A 71 -24.59 -21.98 -67.45
N ASP A 72 -24.19 -21.02 -68.29
CA ASP A 72 -23.06 -20.12 -68.01
C ASP A 72 -23.40 -19.03 -66.98
N ASN A 73 -24.67 -18.69 -66.78
CA ASN A 73 -25.07 -17.85 -65.65
C ASN A 73 -25.17 -18.65 -64.35
N LEU A 74 -25.79 -19.84 -64.36
CA LEU A 74 -25.91 -20.66 -63.15
C LEU A 74 -24.55 -21.18 -62.65
N ALA A 75 -23.64 -21.57 -63.55
CA ALA A 75 -22.27 -21.92 -63.20
C ALA A 75 -21.50 -20.74 -62.58
N ARG A 76 -21.67 -19.54 -63.14
CA ARG A 76 -21.06 -18.30 -62.64
C ARG A 76 -21.57 -17.92 -61.26
N GLU A 77 -22.88 -18.05 -61.02
CA GLU A 77 -23.48 -17.77 -59.71
C GLU A 77 -23.08 -18.80 -58.64
N LEU A 78 -23.04 -20.09 -58.97
CA LEU A 78 -22.59 -21.14 -58.05
C LEU A 78 -21.11 -20.98 -57.69
N ASN A 79 -20.24 -20.64 -58.65
CA ASN A 79 -18.81 -20.35 -58.40
C ASN A 79 -18.55 -19.13 -57.50
N LYS A 80 -19.55 -18.28 -57.19
CA LYS A 80 -19.42 -17.23 -56.15
C LYS A 80 -19.44 -17.78 -54.72
N ALA A 81 -19.80 -19.05 -54.51
CA ALA A 81 -19.81 -19.69 -53.19
C ALA A 81 -18.45 -20.33 -52.87
N LYS A 82 -17.74 -19.80 -51.87
CA LYS A 82 -16.39 -20.28 -51.48
C LYS A 82 -16.32 -21.75 -51.04
N ASN A 83 -17.46 -22.38 -50.79
CA ASN A 83 -17.61 -23.76 -50.30
C ASN A 83 -18.14 -24.74 -51.37
N VAL A 84 -18.16 -24.34 -52.66
CA VAL A 84 -18.60 -25.19 -53.78
C VAL A 84 -17.50 -25.22 -54.86
N GLN A 85 -17.25 -26.41 -55.42
CA GLN A 85 -16.35 -26.62 -56.56
C GLN A 85 -17.14 -27.22 -57.71
N LEU A 86 -17.30 -26.48 -58.80
CA LEU A 86 -17.94 -27.02 -60.01
C LEU A 86 -16.97 -27.92 -60.80
N THR A 87 -17.51 -29.00 -61.36
CA THR A 87 -16.81 -29.79 -62.39
C THR A 87 -16.68 -28.95 -63.68
N PRO A 88 -15.51 -28.91 -64.34
CA PRO A 88 -15.29 -28.10 -65.55
C PRO A 88 -16.30 -28.38 -66.67
N LYS A 89 -16.78 -27.30 -67.33
CA LYS A 89 -17.82 -27.35 -68.37
C LYS A 89 -17.41 -28.27 -69.52
N GLU A 90 -16.15 -28.21 -69.92
CA GLU A 90 -15.56 -28.97 -71.03
C GLU A 90 -15.67 -30.48 -70.76
N LYS A 91 -15.34 -30.89 -69.53
CA LYS A 91 -15.45 -32.28 -69.06
C LYS A 91 -16.90 -32.74 -69.00
N ILE A 92 -17.84 -31.88 -68.57
CA ILE A 92 -19.27 -32.20 -68.59
C ILE A 92 -19.78 -32.36 -70.02
N MET A 93 -19.49 -31.43 -70.92
CA MET A 93 -19.97 -31.48 -72.30
C MET A 93 -19.42 -32.70 -73.05
N GLN A 94 -18.14 -33.05 -72.85
CA GLN A 94 -17.56 -34.27 -73.41
C GLN A 94 -18.25 -35.54 -72.89
N LEU A 95 -18.58 -35.61 -71.59
CA LEU A 95 -19.27 -36.75 -70.99
C LEU A 95 -20.77 -36.84 -71.34
N MET A 96 -21.36 -35.77 -71.88
CA MET A 96 -22.76 -35.68 -72.28
C MET A 96 -22.97 -35.79 -73.80
N ALA A 97 -21.92 -35.80 -74.62
CA ALA A 97 -22.02 -35.74 -76.09
C ALA A 97 -22.98 -36.79 -76.69
N ASP A 98 -22.91 -38.03 -76.20
CA ASP A 98 -23.76 -39.15 -76.65
C ASP A 98 -24.89 -39.49 -75.67
N ARG A 99 -25.25 -38.58 -74.75
CA ARG A 99 -26.18 -38.87 -73.63
C ARG A 99 -27.27 -37.81 -73.46
N LYS A 100 -28.46 -38.28 -73.08
CA LYS A 100 -29.60 -37.41 -72.76
C LYS A 100 -29.57 -37.00 -71.28
N GLY A 101 -30.17 -35.86 -70.95
CA GLY A 101 -30.33 -35.38 -69.57
C GLY A 101 -31.39 -36.14 -68.76
N ASP A 102 -31.44 -37.47 -68.86
CA ASP A 102 -32.37 -38.31 -68.12
C ASP A 102 -31.85 -38.68 -66.72
N ASP A 103 -32.76 -39.10 -65.84
CA ASP A 103 -32.44 -39.34 -64.43
C ASP A 103 -31.40 -40.47 -64.24
N ALA A 104 -31.36 -41.45 -65.15
CA ALA A 104 -30.33 -42.49 -65.16
C ALA A 104 -28.94 -41.92 -65.47
N THR A 105 -28.85 -41.02 -66.44
CA THR A 105 -27.62 -40.28 -66.77
C THR A 105 -27.20 -39.36 -65.63
N VAL A 106 -28.14 -38.68 -64.95
CA VAL A 106 -27.85 -37.85 -63.77
C VAL A 106 -27.18 -38.68 -62.66
N VAL A 107 -27.74 -39.85 -62.33
CA VAL A 107 -27.19 -40.78 -61.33
C VAL A 107 -25.79 -41.27 -61.72
N ALA A 108 -25.61 -41.64 -63.00
CA ALA A 108 -24.31 -42.08 -63.52
C ALA A 108 -23.25 -40.97 -63.49
N MET A 109 -23.64 -39.75 -63.87
CA MET A 109 -22.73 -38.59 -63.91
C MET A 109 -22.17 -38.23 -62.55
N GLY A 110 -22.92 -38.42 -61.45
CA GLY A 110 -22.40 -38.23 -60.10
C GLY A 110 -21.18 -39.10 -59.82
N LYS A 111 -21.31 -40.41 -60.10
CA LYS A 111 -20.24 -41.40 -59.93
C LYS A 111 -19.06 -41.16 -60.89
N ILE A 112 -19.32 -40.79 -62.14
CA ILE A 112 -18.29 -40.56 -63.17
C ILE A 112 -17.51 -39.26 -62.92
N THR A 113 -18.14 -38.23 -62.37
CA THR A 113 -17.49 -36.93 -62.10
C THR A 113 -16.82 -36.85 -60.73
N GLY A 114 -17.23 -37.69 -59.77
CA GLY A 114 -16.77 -37.60 -58.38
C GLY A 114 -17.41 -36.45 -57.60
N ALA A 115 -18.58 -35.99 -58.04
CA ALA A 115 -19.35 -34.94 -57.38
C ALA A 115 -20.23 -35.50 -56.25
N SER A 116 -20.39 -34.73 -55.18
CA SER A 116 -21.34 -35.00 -54.09
C SER A 116 -22.78 -34.74 -54.52
N TYR A 117 -22.99 -33.75 -55.41
CA TYR A 117 -24.29 -33.39 -55.96
C TYR A 117 -24.24 -33.24 -57.48
N VAL A 118 -25.31 -33.68 -58.15
CA VAL A 118 -25.52 -33.42 -59.59
C VAL A 118 -26.75 -32.53 -59.75
N VAL A 119 -26.60 -31.44 -60.48
CA VAL A 119 -27.67 -30.48 -60.78
C VAL A 119 -28.03 -30.61 -62.25
N SER A 120 -29.30 -30.87 -62.55
CA SER A 120 -29.85 -30.97 -63.91
C SER A 120 -31.24 -30.35 -63.95
N GLY A 121 -31.89 -30.34 -65.12
CA GLY A 121 -33.25 -29.83 -65.21
C GLY A 121 -33.75 -29.59 -66.62
N THR A 122 -34.90 -28.92 -66.70
CA THR A 122 -35.58 -28.52 -67.93
C THR A 122 -35.78 -27.00 -67.96
N LEU A 123 -35.51 -26.37 -69.09
CA LEU A 123 -35.93 -24.99 -69.37
C LEU A 123 -37.03 -25.05 -70.44
N THR A 124 -38.17 -24.42 -70.15
CA THR A 124 -39.36 -24.43 -71.01
C THR A 124 -39.80 -23.01 -71.32
N GLU A 125 -39.94 -22.68 -72.60
CA GLU A 125 -40.41 -21.38 -73.10
C GLU A 125 -41.88 -21.48 -73.53
N LEU A 126 -42.75 -20.71 -72.87
CA LEU A 126 -44.20 -20.70 -73.08
C LEU A 126 -44.66 -19.25 -73.33
N GLY A 127 -44.62 -18.85 -74.60
CA GLY A 127 -44.82 -17.45 -75.01
C GLY A 127 -43.67 -16.59 -74.49
N GLU A 128 -43.97 -15.48 -73.83
CA GLU A 128 -42.95 -14.62 -73.19
C GLU A 128 -42.33 -15.22 -71.92
N ARG A 129 -42.84 -16.35 -71.39
CA ARG A 129 -42.38 -16.89 -70.11
C ARG A 129 -41.34 -17.98 -70.28
N LEU A 130 -40.25 -17.89 -69.52
CA LEU A 130 -39.34 -18.99 -69.25
C LEU A 130 -39.69 -19.60 -67.89
N ASN A 131 -39.75 -20.93 -67.81
CA ASN A 131 -39.74 -21.69 -66.56
C ASN A 131 -38.53 -22.63 -66.55
N VAL A 132 -37.81 -22.70 -65.44
CA VAL A 132 -36.64 -23.56 -65.26
C VAL A 132 -36.85 -24.45 -64.06
N ASP A 133 -37.08 -25.74 -64.31
CA ASP A 133 -37.29 -26.76 -63.29
C ASP A 133 -35.97 -27.50 -63.03
N VAL A 134 -35.47 -27.42 -61.80
CA VAL A 134 -34.19 -28.00 -61.36
C VAL A 134 -34.43 -29.28 -60.57
N LYS A 135 -33.73 -30.35 -60.97
CA LYS A 135 -33.51 -31.56 -60.17
C LYS A 135 -32.11 -31.51 -59.55
N ILE A 136 -32.00 -31.94 -58.29
CA ILE A 136 -30.71 -32.14 -57.61
C ILE A 136 -30.64 -33.60 -57.16
N TYR A 137 -29.63 -34.33 -57.59
CA TYR A 137 -29.33 -35.68 -57.11
C TYR A 137 -28.22 -35.63 -56.06
N ASP A 138 -28.50 -36.15 -54.86
CA ASP A 138 -27.50 -36.38 -53.82
C ASP A 138 -26.83 -37.74 -54.06
N VAL A 139 -25.55 -37.71 -54.40
CA VAL A 139 -24.77 -38.89 -54.80
C VAL A 139 -24.41 -39.75 -53.58
N THR A 140 -24.34 -39.15 -52.40
CA THR A 140 -24.04 -39.83 -51.12
C THR A 140 -25.29 -40.46 -50.52
N ALA A 141 -26.42 -39.74 -50.52
CA ALA A 141 -27.71 -40.24 -50.04
C ALA A 141 -28.50 -41.04 -51.11
N GLY A 142 -27.96 -41.17 -52.32
CA GLY A 142 -28.46 -42.02 -53.39
C GLY A 142 -29.80 -41.59 -54.01
N LYS A 143 -30.27 -40.36 -53.74
CA LYS A 143 -31.67 -39.93 -53.98
C LYS A 143 -31.75 -38.53 -54.59
N PHE A 144 -32.84 -38.28 -55.33
CA PHE A 144 -33.21 -36.93 -55.71
C PHE A 144 -33.74 -36.15 -54.50
N LEU A 145 -33.34 -34.88 -54.41
CA LEU A 145 -33.94 -33.89 -53.51
C LEU A 145 -35.22 -33.32 -54.16
N PRO A 146 -36.13 -32.72 -53.38
CA PRO A 146 -37.34 -32.09 -53.93
C PRO A 146 -36.98 -31.08 -55.04
N PRO A 147 -37.72 -31.06 -56.16
CA PRO A 147 -37.42 -30.19 -57.29
C PRO A 147 -37.74 -28.73 -56.96
N TYR A 148 -37.08 -27.82 -57.69
CA TYR A 148 -37.28 -26.39 -57.63
C TYR A 148 -37.72 -25.86 -58.99
N SER A 149 -38.50 -24.79 -59.02
CA SER A 149 -38.80 -24.06 -60.25
C SER A 149 -38.57 -22.57 -60.09
N ALA A 150 -38.00 -21.94 -61.12
CA ALA A 150 -37.81 -20.50 -61.19
C ALA A 150 -38.28 -20.00 -62.56
N GLN A 151 -39.10 -18.94 -62.54
CA GLN A 151 -39.76 -18.41 -63.73
C GLN A 151 -39.40 -16.94 -63.98
N GLY A 152 -39.42 -16.53 -65.24
CA GLY A 152 -39.14 -15.17 -65.67
C GLY A 152 -39.81 -14.81 -66.99
N LYS A 153 -39.63 -13.56 -67.42
CA LYS A 153 -40.03 -13.08 -68.74
C LYS A 153 -38.80 -12.90 -69.63
N GLY A 154 -38.89 -13.42 -70.85
CA GLY A 154 -37.87 -13.30 -71.90
C GLY A 154 -36.47 -13.85 -71.55
N PRO A 155 -35.56 -13.95 -72.54
CA PRO A 155 -34.18 -14.38 -72.32
C PRO A 155 -33.40 -13.48 -71.33
N GLU A 156 -33.79 -12.21 -71.18
CA GLU A 156 -33.22 -11.25 -70.24
C GLU A 156 -33.35 -11.69 -68.77
N SER A 157 -34.37 -12.49 -68.44
CA SER A 157 -34.58 -13.01 -67.08
C SER A 157 -33.66 -14.16 -66.67
N ILE A 158 -32.86 -14.71 -67.60
CA ILE A 158 -31.97 -15.86 -67.31
C ILE A 158 -30.99 -15.54 -66.18
N SER A 159 -30.48 -14.31 -66.10
CA SER A 159 -29.53 -13.88 -65.06
C SER A 159 -30.17 -13.85 -63.66
N SER A 160 -31.43 -13.39 -63.54
CA SER A 160 -32.15 -13.39 -62.25
C SER A 160 -32.64 -14.78 -61.86
N ILE A 161 -33.08 -15.59 -62.83
CA ILE A 161 -33.39 -17.02 -62.63
C ILE A 161 -32.16 -17.76 -62.07
N ALA A 162 -30.98 -17.58 -62.69
CA ALA A 162 -29.74 -18.20 -62.21
C ALA A 162 -29.36 -17.76 -60.78
N ALA A 163 -29.54 -16.47 -60.45
CA ALA A 163 -29.26 -15.94 -59.13
C ALA A 163 -30.24 -16.47 -58.05
N GLN A 164 -31.52 -16.69 -58.39
CA GLN A 164 -32.48 -17.34 -57.51
C GLN A 164 -32.12 -18.82 -57.28
N LEU A 165 -31.95 -19.58 -58.36
CA LEU A 165 -31.66 -21.03 -58.31
C LEU A 165 -30.37 -21.32 -57.53
N ARG A 166 -29.36 -20.45 -57.64
CA ARG A 166 -28.14 -20.50 -56.81
C ARG A 166 -28.47 -20.51 -55.31
N GLY A 167 -29.40 -19.67 -54.85
CA GLY A 167 -29.82 -19.60 -53.45
C GLY A 167 -30.44 -20.92 -52.99
N ASP A 168 -31.42 -21.43 -53.75
CA ASP A 168 -32.14 -22.66 -53.44
C ASP A 168 -31.23 -23.90 -53.42
N ILE A 169 -30.33 -24.03 -54.41
CA ILE A 169 -29.32 -25.09 -54.50
C ILE A 169 -28.40 -25.06 -53.28
N LEU A 170 -27.87 -23.88 -52.92
CA LEU A 170 -26.95 -23.74 -51.78
C LEU A 170 -27.63 -24.02 -50.43
N ILE A 171 -28.91 -23.67 -50.26
CA ILE A 171 -29.67 -23.95 -49.04
C ILE A 171 -29.79 -25.46 -48.79
N LYS A 172 -30.02 -26.26 -49.83
CA LYS A 172 -30.10 -27.72 -49.69
C LYS A 172 -28.75 -28.37 -49.44
N ILE A 173 -27.69 -27.91 -50.12
CA ILE A 173 -26.31 -28.41 -49.91
C ILE A 173 -25.80 -28.05 -48.50
N ALA A 174 -26.24 -26.94 -47.91
CA ALA A 174 -25.81 -26.51 -46.58
C ALA A 174 -26.54 -27.17 -45.39
N ALA A 175 -27.64 -27.91 -45.63
CA ALA A 175 -28.48 -28.45 -44.56
C ALA A 175 -27.74 -29.46 -43.64
N THR A 176 -26.87 -30.29 -44.21
CA THR A 176 -26.06 -31.29 -43.50
C THR A 176 -24.90 -30.70 -42.69
N GLN A 177 -24.57 -29.42 -42.89
CA GLN A 177 -23.43 -28.74 -42.25
C GLN A 177 -23.82 -27.89 -41.02
N ARG A 178 -25.05 -28.00 -40.52
CA ARG A 178 -25.53 -27.26 -39.33
C ARG A 178 -25.37 -28.06 -38.04
N ILE A 179 -25.17 -27.36 -36.92
CA ILE A 179 -25.14 -27.94 -35.58
C ILE A 179 -26.59 -28.15 -35.11
N ALA A 180 -27.06 -29.40 -35.16
CA ALA A 180 -28.41 -29.78 -34.76
C ALA A 180 -28.63 -29.67 -33.24
N ARG A 181 -27.61 -30.00 -32.44
CA ARG A 181 -27.64 -29.97 -30.97
C ARG A 181 -26.22 -29.95 -30.39
N ILE A 182 -26.06 -29.32 -29.24
CA ILE A 182 -24.87 -29.43 -28.38
C ILE A 182 -25.28 -30.15 -27.08
N SER A 183 -24.43 -31.04 -26.57
CA SER A 183 -24.64 -31.75 -25.30
C SER A 183 -23.31 -31.93 -24.54
N PHE A 184 -23.41 -32.32 -23.27
CA PHE A 184 -22.27 -32.51 -22.37
C PHE A 184 -22.44 -33.83 -21.60
N GLN A 185 -21.33 -34.51 -21.33
CA GLN A 185 -21.26 -35.72 -20.50
C GLN A 185 -20.06 -35.67 -19.55
N GLY A 186 -20.17 -36.34 -18.40
CA GLY A 186 -19.09 -36.45 -17.41
C GLY A 186 -19.02 -35.32 -16.38
N ASN A 187 -19.66 -34.17 -16.65
CA ASN A 187 -19.91 -33.14 -15.65
C ASN A 187 -20.98 -33.59 -14.62
N LYS A 188 -20.76 -33.23 -13.35
CA LYS A 188 -21.61 -33.59 -12.19
C LYS A 188 -21.71 -32.45 -11.16
N LYS A 189 -20.59 -31.76 -10.87
CA LYS A 189 -20.49 -30.58 -10.00
C LYS A 189 -20.57 -29.26 -10.80
N ILE A 190 -20.17 -29.27 -12.08
CA ILE A 190 -20.35 -28.13 -13.01
C ILE A 190 -21.62 -28.34 -13.85
N GLU A 191 -22.52 -27.36 -13.85
CA GLU A 191 -23.72 -27.43 -14.70
C GLU A 191 -23.40 -27.24 -16.19
N SER A 192 -24.12 -27.97 -17.05
CA SER A 192 -24.08 -27.79 -18.51
C SER A 192 -24.52 -26.38 -18.97
N SER A 193 -25.26 -25.66 -18.12
CA SER A 193 -25.62 -24.25 -18.31
C SER A 193 -24.39 -23.33 -18.36
N ALA A 194 -23.43 -23.54 -17.45
CA ALA A 194 -22.18 -22.79 -17.37
C ALA A 194 -21.20 -23.15 -18.50
N LEU A 195 -21.23 -24.41 -18.95
CA LEU A 195 -20.43 -24.85 -20.11
C LEU A 195 -20.91 -24.21 -21.40
N ASN A 196 -22.23 -24.15 -21.64
CA ASN A 196 -22.81 -23.44 -22.79
C ASN A 196 -22.43 -21.95 -22.84
N GLN A 197 -22.19 -21.29 -21.70
CA GLN A 197 -21.85 -19.86 -21.65
C GLN A 197 -20.43 -19.52 -22.15
N VAL A 198 -19.53 -20.51 -22.28
CA VAL A 198 -18.17 -20.28 -22.83
C VAL A 198 -18.00 -20.74 -24.27
N LEU A 199 -19.02 -21.37 -24.87
CA LEU A 199 -18.97 -21.79 -26.27
C LEU A 199 -19.17 -20.62 -27.23
N LYS A 200 -18.50 -20.70 -28.38
CA LYS A 200 -18.75 -19.89 -29.57
C LYS A 200 -19.75 -20.56 -30.50
N SER A 201 -19.75 -21.89 -30.58
CA SER A 201 -20.73 -22.64 -31.37
C SER A 201 -22.11 -22.61 -30.72
N THR A 202 -23.17 -22.51 -31.52
CA THR A 202 -24.55 -22.47 -31.04
C THR A 202 -25.44 -23.39 -31.86
N GLN A 203 -26.58 -23.79 -31.29
CA GLN A 203 -27.56 -24.61 -32.02
C GLN A 203 -28.08 -23.86 -33.25
N GLY A 204 -28.03 -24.50 -34.41
CA GLY A 204 -28.38 -23.92 -35.72
C GLY A 204 -27.25 -23.18 -36.45
N SER A 205 -26.08 -22.96 -35.82
CA SER A 205 -24.92 -22.40 -36.52
C SER A 205 -24.28 -23.43 -37.46
N ILE A 206 -23.40 -22.98 -38.36
CA ILE A 206 -22.63 -23.87 -39.24
C ILE A 206 -21.53 -24.54 -38.42
N TYR A 207 -21.34 -25.84 -38.59
CA TYR A 207 -20.26 -26.61 -37.97
C TYR A 207 -18.90 -26.22 -38.57
N SER A 208 -17.88 -26.10 -37.73
CA SER A 208 -16.48 -26.02 -38.18
C SER A 208 -15.54 -26.60 -37.14
N GLU A 209 -14.48 -27.28 -37.60
CA GLU A 209 -13.48 -27.90 -36.71
C GLU A 209 -12.65 -26.85 -35.97
N SER A 210 -12.43 -25.68 -36.57
CA SER A 210 -11.79 -24.53 -35.91
C SER A 210 -12.66 -23.95 -34.79
N GLY A 211 -13.98 -23.89 -34.97
CA GLY A 211 -14.93 -23.55 -33.90
C GLY A 211 -14.91 -24.58 -32.77
N LEU A 212 -14.91 -25.87 -33.11
CA LEU A 212 -14.83 -26.96 -32.14
C LEU A 212 -13.52 -26.91 -31.32
N ALA A 213 -12.39 -26.64 -31.96
CA ALA A 213 -11.09 -26.49 -31.29
C ALA A 213 -10.99 -25.22 -30.44
N ASP A 214 -11.72 -24.15 -30.78
CA ASP A 214 -11.89 -22.98 -29.91
C ASP A 214 -12.74 -23.31 -28.67
N ASP A 215 -13.81 -24.08 -28.86
CA ASP A 215 -14.75 -24.46 -27.80
C ASP A 215 -14.15 -25.44 -26.79
N ILE A 216 -13.42 -26.47 -27.25
CA ILE A 216 -12.61 -27.35 -26.38
C ILE A 216 -11.64 -26.51 -25.54
N ARG A 217 -10.95 -25.54 -26.16
CA ARG A 217 -10.03 -24.64 -25.45
C ARG A 217 -10.74 -23.68 -24.50
N ALA A 218 -11.98 -23.28 -24.78
CA ALA A 218 -12.79 -22.44 -23.90
C ALA A 218 -13.24 -23.20 -22.64
N ILE A 219 -13.74 -24.44 -22.80
CA ILE A 219 -14.06 -25.33 -21.67
C ILE A 219 -12.81 -25.63 -20.84
N TYR A 220 -11.69 -26.00 -21.48
CA TYR A 220 -10.45 -26.33 -20.76
C TYR A 220 -9.90 -25.13 -19.96
N LYS A 221 -10.04 -23.91 -20.49
CA LYS A 221 -9.68 -22.65 -19.79
C LYS A 221 -10.49 -22.35 -18.53
N LEU A 222 -11.64 -23.00 -18.30
CA LEU A 222 -12.33 -22.95 -17.01
C LEU A 222 -11.52 -23.62 -15.88
N GLY A 223 -10.55 -24.47 -16.21
CA GLY A 223 -9.65 -25.11 -15.25
C GLY A 223 -10.25 -26.26 -14.44
N TYR A 224 -11.58 -26.43 -14.44
CA TYR A 224 -12.30 -27.46 -13.66
C TYR A 224 -12.16 -28.90 -14.19
N PHE A 225 -11.54 -29.10 -15.35
CA PHE A 225 -11.45 -30.40 -16.03
C PHE A 225 -10.00 -30.83 -16.23
N ASP A 226 -9.70 -32.11 -16.00
CA ASP A 226 -8.43 -32.76 -16.34
C ASP A 226 -8.35 -33.03 -17.85
N ASP A 227 -9.50 -33.30 -18.48
CA ASP A 227 -9.62 -33.68 -19.89
C ASP A 227 -10.96 -33.19 -20.46
N VAL A 228 -10.96 -32.84 -21.75
CA VAL A 228 -12.08 -32.28 -22.51
C VAL A 228 -11.98 -32.78 -23.95
N VAL A 229 -12.82 -33.75 -24.29
CA VAL A 229 -12.94 -34.32 -25.64
C VAL A 229 -14.29 -33.89 -26.24
N ALA A 230 -14.37 -33.74 -27.56
CA ALA A 230 -15.65 -33.58 -28.24
C ALA A 230 -15.87 -34.72 -29.23
N ASP A 231 -17.00 -35.41 -29.09
CA ASP A 231 -17.52 -36.37 -30.06
C ASP A 231 -18.52 -35.65 -30.98
N VAL A 232 -18.57 -36.05 -32.26
CA VAL A 232 -19.39 -35.41 -33.29
C VAL A 232 -20.07 -36.48 -34.14
N THR A 233 -21.39 -36.52 -34.07
CA THR A 233 -22.23 -37.49 -34.80
C THR A 233 -23.10 -36.79 -35.84
N GLU A 234 -23.26 -37.39 -37.02
CA GLU A 234 -24.14 -36.86 -38.07
C GLU A 234 -25.54 -37.48 -37.95
N THR A 235 -26.58 -36.64 -38.02
CA THR A 235 -27.99 -37.06 -38.02
C THR A 235 -28.73 -36.40 -39.17
N ALA A 236 -29.99 -36.81 -39.41
CA ALA A 236 -30.83 -36.24 -40.46
C ALA A 236 -31.11 -34.74 -40.27
N ASP A 237 -30.96 -34.21 -39.05
CA ASP A 237 -31.17 -32.80 -38.68
C ASP A 237 -29.88 -31.96 -38.67
N GLY A 238 -28.71 -32.60 -38.89
CA GLY A 238 -27.39 -31.98 -38.86
C GLY A 238 -26.39 -32.68 -37.92
N ARG A 239 -25.30 -32.00 -37.57
CA ARG A 239 -24.25 -32.53 -36.67
C ARG A 239 -24.60 -32.29 -35.19
N VAL A 240 -24.48 -33.33 -34.37
CA VAL A 240 -24.64 -33.27 -32.91
C VAL A 240 -23.26 -33.32 -32.26
N ILE A 241 -22.95 -32.33 -31.43
CA ILE A 241 -21.68 -32.24 -30.69
C ILE A 241 -21.91 -32.67 -29.24
N THR A 242 -21.07 -33.58 -28.74
CA THR A 242 -21.09 -34.07 -27.36
C THR A 242 -19.73 -33.82 -26.71
N PHE A 243 -19.66 -32.83 -25.82
CA PHE A 243 -18.45 -32.55 -25.04
C PHE A 243 -18.36 -33.51 -23.84
N ILE A 244 -17.40 -34.44 -23.88
CA ILE A 244 -17.11 -35.40 -22.83
C ILE A 244 -16.02 -34.79 -21.94
N VAL A 245 -16.35 -34.49 -20.68
CA VAL A 245 -15.47 -33.74 -19.77
C VAL A 245 -15.18 -34.49 -18.48
N LYS A 246 -13.92 -34.48 -18.05
CA LYS A 246 -13.43 -35.17 -16.86
C LYS A 246 -13.15 -34.17 -15.75
N GLU A 247 -14.13 -33.92 -14.88
CA GLU A 247 -13.96 -32.96 -13.76
C GLU A 247 -12.82 -33.37 -12.83
N LYS A 248 -12.01 -32.39 -12.43
CA LYS A 248 -10.99 -32.50 -11.39
C LYS A 248 -11.63 -32.77 -10.02
N GLY A 249 -10.86 -33.44 -9.16
CA GLY A 249 -11.19 -33.50 -7.74
C GLY A 249 -11.12 -32.13 -7.07
N LEU A 250 -11.97 -31.93 -6.06
CA LEU A 250 -11.92 -30.73 -5.22
C LEU A 250 -11.04 -30.99 -4.00
N ILE A 251 -10.31 -29.96 -3.58
CA ILE A 251 -9.50 -29.99 -2.36
C ILE A 251 -10.47 -29.89 -1.17
N THR A 252 -10.77 -31.00 -0.49
CA THR A 252 -11.63 -31.02 0.69
C THR A 252 -10.90 -30.50 1.92
N ASP A 253 -9.64 -30.87 2.06
CA ASP A 253 -8.81 -30.65 3.25
C ASP A 253 -7.37 -30.28 2.88
N ILE A 254 -6.71 -29.50 3.73
CA ILE A 254 -5.31 -29.09 3.59
C ILE A 254 -4.64 -29.31 4.94
N GLN A 255 -3.76 -30.31 5.01
CA GLN A 255 -3.11 -30.70 6.25
C GLN A 255 -1.63 -30.36 6.22
N ILE A 256 -1.16 -29.54 7.16
CA ILE A 256 0.26 -29.23 7.31
C ILE A 256 0.82 -30.07 8.46
N LYS A 257 1.98 -30.70 8.24
CA LYS A 257 2.66 -31.59 9.19
C LYS A 257 4.11 -31.14 9.36
N GLY A 258 4.61 -31.22 10.60
CA GLY A 258 6.01 -30.97 10.93
C GLY A 258 6.39 -29.53 11.23
N ASN A 259 5.47 -28.56 11.09
CA ASN A 259 5.68 -27.20 11.56
C ASN A 259 5.63 -27.13 13.09
N LYS A 260 6.80 -26.89 13.72
CA LYS A 260 6.98 -26.69 15.17
C LYS A 260 7.58 -25.31 15.50
N LYS A 261 8.06 -24.56 14.50
CA LYS A 261 8.65 -23.23 14.63
C LYS A 261 7.75 -22.12 14.08
N LEU A 262 6.84 -22.43 13.15
CA LEU A 262 5.86 -21.52 12.56
C LEU A 262 4.43 -22.01 12.80
N ASP A 263 3.53 -21.09 13.13
CA ASP A 263 2.10 -21.37 13.31
C ASP A 263 1.43 -21.82 12.01
N THR A 264 0.55 -22.82 12.10
CA THR A 264 -0.17 -23.38 10.95
C THR A 264 -0.97 -22.31 10.19
N LYS A 265 -1.52 -21.32 10.91
CA LYS A 265 -2.31 -20.22 10.33
C LYS A 265 -1.50 -19.30 9.41
N ASP A 266 -0.23 -19.04 9.73
CA ASP A 266 0.66 -18.22 8.89
C ASP A 266 0.98 -18.96 7.58
N ILE A 267 1.16 -20.28 7.67
CA ILE A 267 1.43 -21.17 6.54
C ILE A 267 0.18 -21.29 5.66
N GLU A 268 -1.01 -21.45 6.24
CA GLU A 268 -2.30 -21.44 5.53
C GLU A 268 -2.56 -20.09 4.83
N ALA A 269 -2.24 -18.97 5.47
CA ALA A 269 -2.39 -17.64 4.89
C ALA A 269 -1.46 -17.39 3.68
N ALA A 270 -0.33 -18.10 3.61
CA ALA A 270 0.60 -18.02 2.48
C ALA A 270 0.16 -18.83 1.24
N LEU A 271 -0.82 -19.75 1.36
CA LEU A 271 -1.27 -20.62 0.26
C LEU A 271 -1.92 -19.84 -0.88
N THR A 272 -1.66 -20.26 -2.13
CA THR A 272 -2.29 -19.68 -3.34
C THR A 272 -3.65 -20.30 -3.69
N PHE A 273 -4.13 -21.24 -2.87
CA PHE A 273 -5.40 -21.94 -3.01
C PHE A 273 -6.03 -22.17 -1.62
N LYS A 274 -7.30 -22.54 -1.61
CA LYS A 274 -8.07 -22.88 -0.40
C LYS A 274 -8.88 -24.15 -0.62
N THR A 275 -9.43 -24.71 0.45
CA THR A 275 -10.41 -25.81 0.34
C THR A 275 -11.61 -25.40 -0.53
N ARG A 276 -12.31 -26.41 -1.06
CA ARG A 276 -13.39 -26.31 -2.06
C ARG A 276 -12.97 -25.79 -3.44
N GLN A 277 -11.70 -25.46 -3.68
CA GLN A 277 -11.17 -25.20 -5.03
C GLN A 277 -10.80 -26.50 -5.76
N ALA A 278 -10.81 -26.47 -7.09
CA ALA A 278 -10.32 -27.58 -7.91
C ALA A 278 -8.79 -27.71 -7.81
N LEU A 279 -8.28 -28.94 -7.86
CA LEU A 279 -6.86 -29.21 -7.79
C LEU A 279 -6.09 -28.57 -8.95
N ASN A 280 -5.12 -27.71 -8.65
CA ASN A 280 -4.10 -27.26 -9.61
C ASN A 280 -2.70 -27.45 -9.01
N ARG A 281 -1.84 -28.22 -9.72
CA ARG A 281 -0.46 -28.50 -9.31
C ARG A 281 0.43 -27.25 -9.32
N GLU A 282 0.24 -26.33 -10.25
CA GLU A 282 0.96 -25.05 -10.35
C GLU A 282 0.76 -24.22 -9.06
N ARG A 283 -0.48 -24.20 -8.54
CA ARG A 283 -0.83 -23.55 -7.27
C ARG A 283 -0.21 -24.25 -6.07
N ILE A 284 -0.03 -25.57 -6.12
CA ILE A 284 0.71 -26.31 -5.07
C ILE A 284 2.19 -25.90 -5.11
N THR A 285 2.84 -25.91 -6.27
CA THR A 285 4.24 -25.47 -6.42
C THR A 285 4.44 -24.02 -5.95
N SER A 286 3.61 -23.08 -6.42
CA SER A 286 3.69 -21.67 -5.99
C SER A 286 3.38 -21.48 -4.49
N SER A 287 2.56 -22.36 -3.90
CA SER A 287 2.36 -22.36 -2.44
C SER A 287 3.60 -22.87 -1.70
N ILE A 288 4.29 -23.89 -2.22
CA ILE A 288 5.56 -24.38 -1.64
C ILE A 288 6.64 -23.28 -1.69
N GLU A 289 6.73 -22.53 -2.78
CA GLU A 289 7.64 -21.37 -2.90
C GLU A 289 7.31 -20.27 -1.87
N LYS A 290 6.02 -19.98 -1.64
CA LYS A 290 5.58 -19.00 -0.63
C LYS A 290 5.84 -19.48 0.80
N ILE A 291 5.56 -20.75 1.10
CA ILE A 291 5.89 -21.36 2.39
C ILE A 291 7.41 -21.32 2.59
N LYS A 292 8.22 -21.68 1.58
CA LYS A 292 9.68 -21.59 1.66
C LYS A 292 10.13 -20.16 1.93
N THR A 293 9.57 -19.17 1.22
CA THR A 293 9.85 -17.74 1.46
C THR A 293 9.49 -17.30 2.88
N LEU A 294 8.40 -17.83 3.46
CA LEU A 294 8.02 -17.58 4.86
C LEU A 294 9.03 -18.18 5.85
N TYR A 295 9.56 -19.37 5.59
CA TYR A 295 10.63 -20.00 6.40
C TYR A 295 11.99 -19.30 6.24
N ASP A 296 12.41 -18.97 5.00
CA ASP A 296 13.57 -18.13 4.68
C ASP A 296 13.53 -16.83 5.52
N ASN A 297 12.41 -16.10 5.47
CA ASN A 297 12.24 -14.82 6.17
C ASN A 297 12.28 -14.93 7.71
N LYS A 298 12.16 -16.15 8.27
CA LYS A 298 12.29 -16.43 9.72
C LYS A 298 13.65 -17.03 10.11
N GLY A 299 14.53 -17.28 9.13
CA GLY A 299 15.90 -17.81 9.32
C GLY A 299 16.10 -19.29 8.96
N TYR A 300 15.09 -19.96 8.39
CA TYR A 300 15.06 -21.41 8.16
C TYR A 300 15.26 -21.79 6.68
N TYR A 301 16.32 -21.27 6.04
CA TYR A 301 16.61 -21.45 4.60
C TYR A 301 16.75 -22.92 4.14
N ASN A 302 17.10 -23.79 5.09
CA ASN A 302 17.24 -25.23 4.88
C ASN A 302 15.91 -25.99 5.06
N ALA A 303 14.77 -25.32 5.21
CA ALA A 303 13.47 -25.98 5.35
C ALA A 303 13.13 -26.81 4.09
N GLU A 304 12.97 -28.11 4.29
CA GLU A 304 12.53 -29.06 3.26
C GLU A 304 11.00 -29.14 3.30
N ILE A 305 10.34 -28.77 2.20
CA ILE A 305 8.88 -28.80 2.07
C ILE A 305 8.52 -29.78 0.96
N THR A 306 7.78 -30.82 1.32
CA THR A 306 7.26 -31.84 0.40
C THR A 306 5.74 -31.85 0.44
N TYR A 307 5.10 -32.42 -0.57
CA TYR A 307 3.64 -32.55 -0.60
C TYR A 307 3.19 -33.95 -1.05
N ALA A 308 2.06 -34.39 -0.52
CA ALA A 308 1.33 -35.57 -0.96
C ALA A 308 -0.11 -35.18 -1.32
N ILE A 309 -0.70 -35.96 -2.23
CA ILE A 309 -2.09 -35.80 -2.69
C ILE A 309 -2.82 -37.09 -2.34
N GLU A 310 -3.56 -37.07 -1.24
CA GLU A 310 -4.35 -38.20 -0.74
C GLU A 310 -5.76 -38.14 -1.33
N LYS A 311 -6.28 -39.28 -1.81
CA LYS A 311 -7.69 -39.41 -2.22
C LYS A 311 -8.48 -39.97 -1.04
N GLU A 312 -9.43 -39.19 -0.54
CA GLU A 312 -10.27 -39.58 0.60
C GLU A 312 -11.54 -40.32 0.13
N LYS A 313 -12.07 -39.92 -1.03
CA LYS A 313 -13.12 -40.60 -1.82
C LYS A 313 -12.85 -40.38 -3.31
N GLU A 314 -13.63 -40.98 -4.21
CA GLU A 314 -13.37 -40.97 -5.67
C GLU A 314 -13.03 -39.59 -6.29
N LYS A 315 -13.62 -38.50 -5.79
CA LYS A 315 -13.40 -37.12 -6.27
C LYS A 315 -13.00 -36.10 -5.19
N ASP A 316 -12.70 -36.55 -3.97
CA ASP A 316 -12.40 -35.68 -2.83
C ASP A 316 -10.95 -35.86 -2.40
N ILE A 317 -10.21 -34.74 -2.35
CA ILE A 317 -8.74 -34.73 -2.28
C ILE A 317 -8.25 -33.96 -1.06
N ARG A 318 -7.40 -34.60 -0.24
CA ARG A 318 -6.59 -33.93 0.79
C ARG A 318 -5.21 -33.60 0.20
N VAL A 319 -4.75 -32.36 0.40
CA VAL A 319 -3.37 -31.98 0.13
C VAL A 319 -2.61 -31.96 1.46
N VAL A 320 -1.58 -32.79 1.58
CA VAL A 320 -0.74 -32.85 2.78
C VAL A 320 0.60 -32.20 2.50
N PHE A 321 0.94 -31.13 3.22
CA PHE A 321 2.28 -30.55 3.23
C PHE A 321 3.09 -31.13 4.39
N SER A 322 4.22 -31.75 4.08
CA SER A 322 5.15 -32.30 5.06
C SER A 322 6.42 -31.45 5.09
N ILE A 323 6.60 -30.72 6.18
CA ILE A 323 7.66 -29.74 6.38
C ILE A 323 8.69 -30.27 7.39
N LYS A 324 9.96 -30.21 7.02
CA LYS A 324 11.11 -30.48 7.90
C LYS A 324 11.91 -29.17 7.99
N GLU A 325 11.66 -28.45 9.06
CA GLU A 325 12.04 -27.03 9.22
C GLU A 325 13.56 -26.81 9.30
N ASN A 326 14.28 -27.80 9.85
CA ASN A 326 15.71 -27.73 10.18
C ASN A 326 16.07 -26.53 11.09
N ASP A 327 17.36 -26.32 11.37
CA ASP A 327 17.81 -25.27 12.29
C ASP A 327 17.99 -23.89 11.62
N LYS A 328 17.85 -22.84 12.44
CA LYS A 328 18.11 -21.46 11.98
C LYS A 328 19.56 -21.30 11.54
N THR A 329 19.74 -20.76 10.33
CA THR A 329 21.06 -20.52 9.75
C THR A 329 21.31 -19.01 9.69
N TYR A 330 22.46 -18.54 10.17
CA TYR A 330 22.78 -17.11 10.27
C TYR A 330 23.95 -16.73 9.35
N ILE A 331 24.01 -15.47 8.94
CA ILE A 331 25.13 -14.87 8.20
C ILE A 331 26.36 -14.84 9.10
N LYS A 332 27.40 -15.60 8.72
CA LYS A 332 28.69 -15.68 9.42
C LYS A 332 29.72 -14.70 8.90
N LYS A 333 29.68 -14.38 7.60
CA LYS A 333 30.53 -13.37 6.99
C LYS A 333 29.87 -12.72 5.77
N ILE A 334 29.96 -11.40 5.69
CA ILE A 334 29.80 -10.58 4.50
C ILE A 334 31.21 -10.17 4.05
N SER A 335 31.48 -10.24 2.76
CA SER A 335 32.77 -9.93 2.17
C SER A 335 32.61 -9.22 0.83
N PHE A 336 33.60 -8.42 0.46
CA PHE A 336 33.60 -7.65 -0.78
C PHE A 336 34.78 -8.07 -1.66
N GLU A 337 34.63 -7.87 -2.97
CA GLU A 337 35.65 -8.22 -3.95
C GLU A 337 35.79 -7.09 -4.97
N GLY A 338 37.01 -6.55 -5.12
CA GLY A 338 37.30 -5.44 -6.01
C GLY A 338 37.16 -4.04 -5.39
N ASN A 339 36.70 -3.93 -4.14
CA ASN A 339 36.82 -2.68 -3.37
C ASN A 339 38.30 -2.38 -3.04
N GLN A 340 38.71 -1.14 -3.23
CA GLN A 340 40.08 -0.65 -3.01
C GLN A 340 40.08 0.70 -2.28
N SER A 341 39.12 1.57 -2.61
CA SER A 341 38.98 2.91 -2.05
C SER A 341 38.32 2.94 -0.67
N TYR A 342 37.55 1.89 -0.31
CA TYR A 342 36.84 1.77 0.96
C TYR A 342 37.06 0.41 1.63
N ARG A 343 37.12 0.39 2.95
CA ARG A 343 37.31 -0.82 3.76
C ARG A 343 35.99 -1.57 3.91
N GLU A 344 36.05 -2.91 4.02
CA GLU A 344 34.84 -3.74 4.21
C GLU A 344 33.94 -3.24 5.34
N LYS A 345 34.52 -2.76 6.46
CA LYS A 345 33.77 -2.26 7.62
C LYS A 345 32.92 -1.01 7.31
N GLU A 346 33.41 -0.15 6.42
CA GLU A 346 32.69 1.06 6.00
C GLU A 346 31.50 0.67 5.11
N LEU A 347 31.72 -0.25 4.17
CA LEU A 347 30.67 -0.79 3.30
C LEU A 347 29.59 -1.54 4.10
N LYS A 348 29.96 -2.37 5.09
CA LYS A 348 29.00 -3.03 6.00
C LYS A 348 28.16 -2.01 6.78
N GLY A 349 28.74 -0.87 7.17
CA GLY A 349 28.02 0.20 7.87
C GLY A 349 26.96 0.92 7.03
N LEU A 350 26.90 0.69 5.72
CA LEU A 350 25.88 1.22 4.81
C LEU A 350 24.75 0.21 4.53
N MET A 351 24.91 -1.04 4.97
CA MET A 351 23.97 -2.14 4.75
C MET A 351 22.97 -2.26 5.90
N LYS A 352 21.75 -2.73 5.61
CA LYS A 352 20.79 -3.22 6.61
C LYS A 352 21.06 -4.68 7.00
N THR A 353 21.68 -5.43 6.09
CA THR A 353 22.04 -6.84 6.26
C THR A 353 23.33 -6.94 7.09
N GLU A 354 23.21 -7.38 8.34
CA GLU A 354 24.33 -7.52 9.29
C GLU A 354 24.85 -8.97 9.39
N GLU A 355 26.11 -9.13 9.82
CA GLU A 355 26.65 -10.40 10.31
C GLU A 355 26.04 -10.76 11.69
N GLN A 356 26.09 -12.04 12.10
CA GLN A 356 25.57 -12.47 13.41
C GLN A 356 26.32 -11.79 14.58
N GLY A 357 25.66 -10.82 15.23
CA GLY A 357 26.21 -10.10 16.37
C GLY A 357 26.15 -10.87 17.70
N PHE A 358 26.86 -10.37 18.72
CA PHE A 358 26.91 -11.00 20.06
C PHE A 358 25.51 -11.14 20.71
N PHE A 359 24.62 -10.17 20.46
CA PHE A 359 23.25 -10.14 21.00
C PHE A 359 22.17 -10.68 20.01
N HIS A 360 22.53 -11.60 19.10
CA HIS A 360 21.59 -12.18 18.12
C HIS A 360 20.44 -13.01 18.72
N TYR A 361 20.43 -13.25 20.04
CA TYR A 361 19.31 -13.84 20.76
C TYR A 361 18.18 -12.83 21.05
N PHE A 362 18.50 -11.53 21.01
CA PHE A 362 17.58 -10.42 21.30
C PHE A 362 17.31 -9.53 20.06
N THR A 363 17.91 -9.84 18.92
CA THR A 363 17.90 -9.01 17.70
C THR A 363 17.82 -9.87 16.44
N ASP A 364 17.29 -9.31 15.35
CA ASP A 364 17.25 -9.93 14.02
C ASP A 364 18.64 -10.02 13.33
N SER A 365 19.74 -9.72 14.03
CA SER A 365 21.09 -9.67 13.44
C SER A 365 21.55 -11.03 12.90
N GLY A 366 22.17 -11.02 11.72
CA GLY A 366 22.57 -12.24 11.01
C GLY A 366 21.43 -12.98 10.28
N LEU A 367 20.19 -12.48 10.24
CA LEU A 367 19.13 -13.06 9.41
C LEU A 367 19.18 -12.51 7.97
N LEU A 368 19.28 -13.40 6.98
CA LEU A 368 19.31 -13.04 5.56
C LEU A 368 17.88 -12.79 5.02
N LYS A 369 17.57 -11.53 4.72
CA LYS A 369 16.39 -11.15 3.93
C LYS A 369 16.88 -10.76 2.53
N LYS A 370 16.52 -11.56 1.52
CA LYS A 370 17.08 -11.43 0.15
C LYS A 370 16.78 -10.06 -0.48
N ASP A 371 15.60 -9.52 -0.24
CA ASP A 371 15.21 -8.19 -0.73
C ASP A 371 15.99 -7.07 -0.04
N ASP A 372 16.25 -7.18 1.27
CA ASP A 372 17.10 -6.23 2.01
C ASP A 372 18.53 -6.26 1.46
N LEU A 373 19.10 -7.45 1.22
CA LEU A 373 20.43 -7.61 0.62
C LEU A 373 20.52 -7.05 -0.81
N LYS A 374 19.47 -7.19 -1.62
CA LYS A 374 19.40 -6.60 -2.97
C LYS A 374 19.25 -5.08 -2.92
N GLN A 375 18.50 -4.54 -1.95
CA GLN A 375 18.47 -3.10 -1.68
C GLN A 375 19.84 -2.59 -1.21
N ASP A 376 20.55 -3.35 -0.36
CA ASP A 376 21.88 -2.99 0.13
C ASP A 376 22.92 -2.94 -1.00
N ALA A 377 22.92 -3.89 -1.94
CA ALA A 377 23.76 -3.81 -3.14
C ALA A 377 23.48 -2.54 -3.96
N ASN A 378 22.20 -2.16 -4.12
CA ASN A 378 21.82 -0.92 -4.79
C ASN A 378 22.25 0.34 -4.00
N LYS A 379 22.19 0.34 -2.65
CA LYS A 379 22.70 1.43 -1.81
C LYS A 379 24.21 1.59 -1.97
N LEU A 380 24.96 0.49 -2.00
CA LEU A 380 26.41 0.51 -2.22
C LEU A 380 26.74 1.06 -3.61
N ASN A 381 26.01 0.62 -4.65
CA ASN A 381 26.17 1.16 -6.00
C ASN A 381 25.91 2.68 -6.05
N ALA A 382 24.85 3.14 -5.39
CA ALA A 382 24.58 4.57 -5.25
C ALA A 382 25.65 5.31 -4.45
N PHE A 383 26.17 4.73 -3.36
CA PHE A 383 27.25 5.32 -2.55
C PHE A 383 28.51 5.59 -3.38
N TYR A 384 28.95 4.63 -4.21
CA TYR A 384 30.09 4.82 -5.11
C TYR A 384 29.83 5.91 -6.16
N LEU A 385 28.67 5.87 -6.85
CA LEU A 385 28.26 6.89 -7.82
C LEU A 385 28.11 8.30 -7.21
N ASN A 386 27.82 8.38 -5.91
CA ASN A 386 27.72 9.62 -5.14
C ASN A 386 29.08 10.10 -4.59
N ASN A 387 30.14 9.30 -4.71
CA ASN A 387 31.48 9.60 -4.21
C ASN A 387 32.51 9.93 -5.31
N GLY A 388 32.08 10.08 -6.56
CA GLY A 388 32.92 10.39 -7.72
C GLY A 388 33.18 9.23 -8.67
N PHE A 389 32.75 8.00 -8.34
CA PHE A 389 33.05 6.81 -9.14
C PHE A 389 32.01 6.61 -10.24
N ILE A 390 32.08 7.42 -11.31
CA ILE A 390 31.02 7.50 -12.33
C ILE A 390 30.75 6.19 -13.09
N ASN A 391 31.75 5.30 -13.14
CA ASN A 391 31.67 3.99 -13.80
C ASN A 391 31.55 2.83 -12.78
N ALA A 392 31.16 3.12 -11.53
CA ALA A 392 31.04 2.09 -10.52
C ALA A 392 29.90 1.12 -10.79
N HIS A 393 30.15 -0.16 -10.54
CA HIS A 393 29.15 -1.22 -10.60
C HIS A 393 29.31 -2.21 -9.45
N VAL A 394 28.27 -2.33 -8.63
CA VAL A 394 28.12 -3.42 -7.64
C VAL A 394 27.24 -4.49 -8.28
N GLY A 395 27.79 -5.70 -8.44
CA GLY A 395 27.09 -6.84 -9.02
C GLY A 395 26.15 -7.54 -8.03
N GLU A 396 25.41 -8.55 -8.49
CA GLU A 396 24.50 -9.28 -7.60
C GLU A 396 25.26 -10.05 -6.50
N PRO A 397 24.83 -9.98 -5.23
CA PRO A 397 25.48 -10.68 -4.11
C PRO A 397 25.48 -12.20 -4.27
N ASN A 398 26.67 -12.80 -4.30
CA ASN A 398 26.84 -14.25 -4.30
C ASN A 398 26.61 -14.79 -2.87
N ILE A 399 25.61 -15.65 -2.71
CA ILE A 399 25.24 -16.27 -1.44
C ILE A 399 25.67 -17.74 -1.46
N SER A 400 26.45 -18.17 -0.47
CA SER A 400 26.84 -19.57 -0.29
C SER A 400 26.52 -20.08 1.12
N PHE A 401 26.36 -21.39 1.24
CA PHE A 401 25.90 -22.07 2.46
C PHE A 401 26.89 -23.17 2.83
N ASP A 402 27.26 -23.23 4.12
CA ASP A 402 28.02 -24.33 4.73
C ASP A 402 27.33 -24.76 6.04
N LYS A 403 27.71 -25.91 6.60
CA LYS A 403 27.30 -26.40 7.92
C LYS A 403 27.48 -25.36 9.04
N LYS A 404 28.38 -24.39 8.89
CA LYS A 404 28.61 -23.30 9.85
C LYS A 404 27.67 -22.10 9.69
N GLY A 405 27.05 -21.89 8.53
CA GLY A 405 26.16 -20.75 8.28
C GLY A 405 26.17 -20.24 6.83
N ILE A 406 25.68 -19.01 6.66
CA ILE A 406 25.59 -18.32 5.36
C ILE A 406 26.81 -17.41 5.19
N TYR A 407 27.37 -17.39 3.97
CA TYR A 407 28.48 -16.53 3.57
C TYR A 407 28.05 -15.71 2.35
N ILE A 408 28.34 -14.41 2.36
CA ILE A 408 27.91 -13.47 1.31
C ILE A 408 29.16 -12.79 0.72
N LYS A 409 29.27 -12.78 -0.61
CA LYS A 409 30.36 -12.14 -1.35
C LYS A 409 29.79 -11.16 -2.39
N ILE A 410 30.08 -9.88 -2.24
CA ILE A 410 29.54 -8.80 -3.09
C ILE A 410 30.66 -8.31 -4.02
N PRO A 411 30.54 -8.54 -5.34
CA PRO A 411 31.53 -8.05 -6.31
C PRO A 411 31.32 -6.56 -6.61
N ILE A 412 32.41 -5.80 -6.64
CA ILE A 412 32.43 -4.34 -6.82
C ILE A 412 33.52 -3.98 -7.84
N THR A 413 33.12 -3.32 -8.92
CA THR A 413 34.02 -2.61 -9.84
C THR A 413 33.95 -1.12 -9.49
N GLU A 414 34.98 -0.56 -8.85
CA GLU A 414 34.97 0.86 -8.47
C GLU A 414 35.16 1.80 -9.67
N GLY A 415 36.10 1.48 -10.57
CA GLY A 415 36.49 2.38 -11.66
C GLY A 415 37.31 3.59 -11.19
N ARG A 416 37.46 4.61 -12.05
CA ARG A 416 38.16 5.86 -11.71
C ARG A 416 37.25 6.81 -10.94
N ARG A 417 37.82 7.52 -9.94
CA ARG A 417 37.15 8.58 -9.17
C ARG A 417 37.33 9.93 -9.86
N PHE A 418 36.25 10.69 -10.00
CA PHE A 418 36.21 12.01 -10.62
C PHE A 418 35.78 13.09 -9.62
N LYS A 419 36.44 14.25 -9.70
CA LYS A 419 36.10 15.48 -8.98
C LYS A 419 34.97 16.25 -9.68
N ILE A 420 34.32 17.16 -8.96
CA ILE A 420 33.42 18.12 -9.60
C ILE A 420 34.24 19.12 -10.44
N GLY A 421 33.77 19.42 -11.66
CA GLY A 421 34.34 20.42 -12.57
C GLY A 421 33.59 21.76 -12.47
N ARG A 422 33.36 22.41 -13.62
CA ARG A 422 32.50 23.59 -13.69
C ARG A 422 31.05 23.21 -13.36
N VAL A 423 30.41 23.98 -12.49
CA VAL A 423 28.96 23.92 -12.24
C VAL A 423 28.31 25.20 -12.75
N ASP A 424 27.18 25.10 -13.45
CA ASP A 424 26.52 26.27 -14.06
C ASP A 424 25.00 26.08 -14.22
N ILE A 425 24.26 27.19 -14.38
CA ILE A 425 22.80 27.21 -14.63
C ILE A 425 22.50 28.05 -15.89
N THR A 426 21.87 27.42 -16.87
CA THR A 426 21.64 27.94 -18.22
C THR A 426 20.19 27.80 -18.67
N GLY A 427 19.86 28.34 -19.84
CA GLY A 427 18.49 28.39 -20.37
C GLY A 427 17.71 29.56 -19.80
N ASP A 428 16.53 29.28 -19.24
CA ASP A 428 15.55 30.25 -18.77
C ASP A 428 15.95 31.05 -17.51
N ALA A 429 15.30 32.20 -17.31
CA ALA A 429 15.48 33.05 -16.14
C ALA A 429 14.26 33.03 -15.21
N LEU A 430 14.52 32.94 -13.89
CA LEU A 430 13.55 32.98 -12.80
C LEU A 430 13.61 34.34 -12.08
N LYS A 431 12.64 34.64 -11.21
CA LYS A 431 12.66 35.81 -10.31
C LYS A 431 13.81 35.68 -9.30
N ILE A 432 14.07 34.46 -8.81
CA ILE A 432 15.26 34.18 -7.98
C ILE A 432 16.53 34.29 -8.84
N LYS A 433 17.49 35.11 -8.40
CA LYS A 433 18.74 35.35 -9.14
C LYS A 433 19.57 34.07 -9.27
N ARG A 434 20.15 33.82 -10.45
CA ARG A 434 21.00 32.64 -10.71
C ARG A 434 22.16 32.49 -9.72
N SER A 435 22.75 33.59 -9.24
CA SER A 435 23.80 33.57 -8.21
C SER A 435 23.33 32.99 -6.87
N GLU A 436 22.06 33.20 -6.51
CA GLU A 436 21.45 32.67 -5.28
C GLU A 436 21.08 31.19 -5.44
N LEU A 437 20.52 30.81 -6.59
CA LEU A 437 20.28 29.40 -6.95
C LEU A 437 21.59 28.61 -6.95
N MET A 438 22.63 29.16 -7.58
CA MET A 438 24.01 28.63 -7.54
C MET A 438 24.56 28.53 -6.11
N GLY A 439 24.15 29.38 -5.17
CA GLY A 439 24.53 29.26 -3.75
C GLY A 439 23.81 28.13 -3.01
N LYS A 440 22.61 27.75 -3.47
CA LYS A 440 21.78 26.70 -2.86
C LYS A 440 22.19 25.28 -3.31
N LEU A 441 22.71 25.12 -4.53
CA LEU A 441 23.15 23.84 -5.11
C LEU A 441 24.02 23.00 -4.16
N ASN A 442 23.72 21.71 -4.08
CA ASN A 442 24.38 20.73 -3.22
C ASN A 442 25.63 20.15 -3.87
N ILE A 443 25.69 20.04 -5.20
CA ILE A 443 26.86 19.53 -5.91
C ILE A 443 28.10 20.43 -5.70
N ARG A 444 27.89 21.74 -5.51
CA ARG A 444 28.95 22.71 -5.18
C ARG A 444 29.49 22.62 -3.76
N LYS A 445 28.90 21.75 -2.92
CA LYS A 445 29.31 21.46 -1.54
C LYS A 445 30.08 20.13 -1.44
N GLN A 446 30.35 19.47 -2.57
CA GLN A 446 31.09 18.21 -2.67
C GLN A 446 32.42 18.43 -3.39
N ASP A 447 33.49 17.78 -2.94
CA ASP A 447 34.77 17.75 -3.66
C ASP A 447 34.75 16.81 -4.88
N ASN A 448 33.87 15.81 -4.83
CA ASN A 448 33.75 14.74 -5.81
C ASN A 448 32.43 14.83 -6.56
N PHE A 449 32.34 14.22 -7.75
CA PHE A 449 31.08 14.13 -8.47
C PHE A 449 30.07 13.28 -7.68
N ASP A 450 28.94 13.89 -7.26
CA ASP A 450 27.88 13.21 -6.53
C ASP A 450 26.58 13.18 -7.37
N ARG A 451 26.25 12.00 -7.91
CA ARG A 451 25.00 11.79 -8.67
C ARG A 451 23.74 12.10 -7.84
N GLY A 452 23.76 11.80 -6.54
CA GLY A 452 22.66 12.08 -5.61
C GLY A 452 22.51 13.57 -5.30
N ALA A 453 23.60 14.32 -5.25
CA ALA A 453 23.54 15.78 -5.17
C ALA A 453 22.97 16.39 -6.46
N ILE A 454 23.33 15.87 -7.65
CA ILE A 454 22.77 16.34 -8.92
C ILE A 454 21.25 16.12 -8.99
N ILE A 455 20.75 14.97 -8.53
CA ILE A 455 19.30 14.70 -8.48
C ILE A 455 18.60 15.68 -7.51
N LYS A 456 19.14 15.91 -6.31
CA LYS A 456 18.62 16.91 -5.36
C LYS A 456 18.64 18.33 -5.91
N ASP A 457 19.60 18.64 -6.77
CA ASP A 457 19.74 19.95 -7.40
C ASP A 457 18.77 20.13 -8.57
N MET A 458 18.48 19.08 -9.34
CA MET A 458 17.34 19.06 -10.26
C MET A 458 16.03 19.28 -9.50
N ASP A 459 15.78 18.52 -8.41
CA ASP A 459 14.57 18.68 -7.59
C ASP A 459 14.43 20.10 -7.04
N LEU A 460 15.53 20.70 -6.56
CA LEU A 460 15.57 22.06 -6.02
C LEU A 460 15.29 23.13 -7.09
N LEU A 461 15.88 22.98 -8.28
CA LEU A 461 15.67 23.92 -9.39
C LEU A 461 14.29 23.77 -10.02
N THR A 462 13.78 22.55 -10.18
CA THR A 462 12.40 22.28 -10.63
C THR A 462 11.40 22.82 -9.61
N GLN A 463 11.63 22.61 -8.31
CA GLN A 463 10.80 23.19 -7.25
C GLN A 463 10.82 24.73 -7.29
N ALA A 464 11.98 25.37 -7.49
CA ALA A 464 12.08 26.82 -7.66
C ALA A 464 11.34 27.34 -8.92
N CYS A 465 11.30 26.56 -10.00
CA CYS A 465 10.46 26.89 -11.17
C CYS A 465 8.97 26.73 -10.83
N ASN A 466 8.59 25.58 -10.26
CA ASN A 466 7.22 25.25 -9.89
C ASN A 466 6.63 26.29 -8.94
N ASP A 467 7.38 26.75 -7.93
CA ASP A 467 6.92 27.73 -6.94
C ASP A 467 6.89 29.18 -7.46
N GLU A 468 7.42 29.44 -8.66
CA GLU A 468 7.14 30.67 -9.41
C GLU A 468 5.92 30.54 -10.35
N GLY A 469 5.25 29.37 -10.35
CA GLY A 469 4.06 29.04 -11.14
C GLY A 469 4.32 28.09 -12.31
N TYR A 470 5.56 27.66 -12.57
CA TYR A 470 5.92 26.89 -13.75
C TYR A 470 5.81 25.39 -13.51
N ALA A 471 4.58 24.83 -13.51
CA ALA A 471 4.31 23.44 -13.14
C ALA A 471 5.06 22.40 -13.99
N TYR A 472 5.15 22.64 -15.31
CA TYR A 472 5.73 21.70 -16.28
C TYR A 472 7.18 22.05 -16.67
N ALA A 473 7.92 22.63 -15.73
CA ALA A 473 9.33 22.99 -15.94
C ALA A 473 10.24 21.75 -16.09
N ASP A 474 11.10 21.78 -17.10
CA ASP A 474 12.17 20.80 -17.34
C ASP A 474 13.50 21.36 -16.85
N VAL A 475 14.15 20.65 -15.93
CA VAL A 475 15.53 20.91 -15.51
C VAL A 475 16.39 19.69 -15.83
N SER A 476 17.09 19.77 -16.96
CA SER A 476 17.92 18.67 -17.49
C SER A 476 19.41 18.92 -17.18
N PRO A 477 20.12 17.96 -16.55
CA PRO A 477 21.56 18.08 -16.29
C PRO A 477 22.38 17.64 -17.51
N MET A 478 23.15 18.55 -18.08
CA MET A 478 24.18 18.22 -19.07
C MET A 478 25.51 17.96 -18.34
N THR A 479 25.97 16.71 -18.34
CA THR A 479 27.28 16.36 -17.78
C THR A 479 28.33 16.21 -18.88
N LYS A 480 29.56 16.63 -18.61
CA LYS A 480 30.71 16.45 -19.49
C LYS A 480 31.89 15.89 -18.71
N VAL A 481 32.32 14.68 -19.07
CA VAL A 481 33.48 14.01 -18.45
C VAL A 481 34.77 14.52 -19.09
N ASN A 482 35.73 14.95 -18.25
CA ASN A 482 37.06 15.38 -18.66
C ASN A 482 38.08 14.33 -18.19
N ASP A 483 38.30 13.30 -19.01
CA ASP A 483 39.09 12.11 -18.66
C ASP A 483 40.55 12.36 -18.26
N LYS A 484 41.15 13.46 -18.73
CA LYS A 484 42.54 13.84 -18.44
C LYS A 484 42.69 14.44 -17.04
N ASP A 485 41.77 15.34 -16.69
CA ASP A 485 41.81 16.11 -15.44
C ASP A 485 41.07 15.39 -14.30
N LEU A 486 40.41 14.26 -14.61
CA LEU A 486 39.52 13.51 -13.73
C LEU A 486 38.44 14.40 -13.11
N THR A 487 37.83 15.28 -13.93
CA THR A 487 36.69 16.12 -13.52
C THR A 487 35.43 15.79 -14.34
N VAL A 488 34.26 16.15 -13.80
CA VAL A 488 33.00 16.17 -14.56
C VAL A 488 32.35 17.54 -14.41
N ASP A 489 32.17 18.25 -15.52
CA ASP A 489 31.39 19.50 -15.56
C ASP A 489 29.89 19.16 -15.50
N VAL A 490 29.09 19.99 -14.81
CA VAL A 490 27.64 19.81 -14.62
C VAL A 490 26.92 21.12 -14.91
N ILE A 491 26.21 21.17 -16.04
CA ILE A 491 25.46 22.36 -16.48
C ILE A 491 23.97 22.03 -16.43
N TYR A 492 23.22 22.69 -15.55
CA TYR A 492 21.77 22.55 -15.52
C TYR A 492 21.14 23.45 -16.59
N GLN A 493 20.31 22.87 -17.46
CA GLN A 493 19.50 23.63 -18.42
C GLN A 493 18.06 23.70 -17.91
N ILE A 494 17.58 24.91 -17.63
CA ILE A 494 16.20 25.18 -17.22
C ILE A 494 15.36 25.56 -18.45
N LYS A 495 14.17 24.96 -18.56
CA LYS A 495 13.06 25.38 -19.44
C LYS A 495 11.81 25.48 -18.58
N LYS A 496 11.24 26.67 -18.37
CA LYS A 496 10.08 26.82 -17.45
C LYS A 496 8.75 26.42 -18.09
N GLY A 497 8.56 26.68 -19.38
CA GLY A 497 7.26 26.55 -20.03
C GLY A 497 6.27 27.63 -19.56
N ASN A 498 4.98 27.32 -19.60
CA ASN A 498 3.91 28.25 -19.24
C ASN A 498 3.73 28.39 -17.72
N THR A 499 3.23 29.55 -17.30
CA THR A 499 2.66 29.74 -15.96
C THR A 499 1.38 28.92 -15.82
N VAL A 500 1.20 28.24 -14.69
CA VAL A 500 0.08 27.34 -14.42
C VAL A 500 -0.60 27.69 -13.09
N TYR A 501 -1.92 27.59 -13.05
CA TYR A 501 -2.76 27.77 -11.86
C TYR A 501 -3.49 26.47 -11.50
N PHE A 502 -3.81 26.29 -10.22
CA PHE A 502 -4.67 25.20 -9.77
C PHE A 502 -6.12 25.47 -10.18
N ASN A 503 -6.68 24.62 -11.04
CA ASN A 503 -8.05 24.75 -11.52
C ASN A 503 -9.05 24.14 -10.53
N ARG A 504 -9.09 22.81 -10.41
CA ARG A 504 -9.99 22.09 -9.51
C ARG A 504 -9.26 21.14 -8.57
N ILE A 505 -9.60 21.17 -7.29
CA ILE A 505 -9.09 20.25 -6.26
C ILE A 505 -10.20 19.25 -5.91
N SER A 506 -10.17 18.10 -6.58
CA SER A 506 -11.15 17.03 -6.43
C SER A 506 -10.75 16.09 -5.30
N LEU A 507 -11.59 15.97 -4.27
CA LEU A 507 -11.39 15.06 -3.14
C LEU A 507 -12.21 13.78 -3.30
N SER A 508 -11.61 12.63 -2.99
CA SER A 508 -12.25 11.31 -3.12
C SER A 508 -11.78 10.29 -2.09
N GLY A 509 -12.65 9.33 -1.76
CA GLY A 509 -12.38 8.23 -0.80
C GLY A 509 -12.62 8.56 0.67
N ASN A 510 -12.90 9.83 1.00
CA ASN A 510 -13.27 10.30 2.33
C ASN A 510 -14.74 9.98 2.68
N THR A 511 -15.04 8.70 2.92
CA THR A 511 -16.41 8.21 3.20
C THR A 511 -16.99 8.69 4.55
N LYS A 512 -16.14 8.99 5.53
CA LYS A 512 -16.53 9.46 6.87
C LYS A 512 -16.07 10.90 7.10
N THR A 513 -14.83 11.21 6.74
CA THR A 513 -14.19 12.51 6.93
C THR A 513 -14.80 13.54 5.99
N ARG A 514 -15.30 14.63 6.55
CA ARG A 514 -15.92 15.73 5.78
C ARG A 514 -14.85 16.42 4.92
N ASP A 515 -15.15 16.74 3.66
CA ASP A 515 -14.25 17.42 2.71
C ASP A 515 -13.50 18.60 3.37
N LYS A 516 -14.23 19.48 4.06
CA LYS A 516 -13.70 20.65 4.78
C LYS A 516 -12.56 20.32 5.76
N VAL A 517 -12.57 19.15 6.40
CA VAL A 517 -11.53 18.71 7.35
C VAL A 517 -10.22 18.39 6.63
N ILE A 518 -10.30 17.92 5.38
CA ILE A 518 -9.15 17.72 4.49
C ILE A 518 -8.75 19.05 3.86
N ARG A 519 -9.72 19.79 3.29
CA ARG A 519 -9.48 21.04 2.57
C ARG A 519 -8.84 22.14 3.44
N ARG A 520 -9.21 22.25 4.73
CA ARG A 520 -8.57 23.17 5.70
C ARG A 520 -7.11 22.83 6.05
N ASN A 521 -6.63 21.65 5.67
CA ASN A 521 -5.24 21.21 5.86
C ASN A 521 -4.40 21.30 4.56
N LEU A 522 -4.99 21.73 3.44
CA LEU A 522 -4.24 22.04 2.23
C LEU A 522 -3.59 23.43 2.34
N LEU A 523 -2.43 23.59 1.71
CA LEU A 523 -1.73 24.87 1.52
C LEU A 523 -1.95 25.42 0.09
N ILE A 524 -2.91 24.83 -0.64
CA ILE A 524 -3.30 25.21 -2.00
C ILE A 524 -4.82 25.38 -2.06
N ALA A 525 -5.27 26.38 -2.81
CA ALA A 525 -6.66 26.65 -3.14
C ALA A 525 -6.90 26.59 -4.66
N GLU A 526 -8.15 26.57 -5.06
CA GLU A 526 -8.57 26.68 -6.46
C GLU A 526 -8.41 28.16 -6.88
N GLY A 527 -7.71 28.41 -7.98
CA GLY A 527 -7.26 29.73 -8.43
C GLY A 527 -5.85 30.14 -7.96
N ASP A 528 -5.21 29.39 -7.04
CA ASP A 528 -3.82 29.67 -6.64
C ASP A 528 -2.85 29.41 -7.81
N LEU A 529 -1.75 30.18 -7.82
CA LEU A 529 -0.59 29.89 -8.65
C LEU A 529 0.00 28.52 -8.25
N TYR A 530 0.42 27.71 -9.24
CA TYR A 530 1.00 26.40 -8.94
C TYR A 530 2.20 26.52 -7.99
N SER A 531 2.31 25.60 -7.03
CA SER A 531 3.48 25.46 -6.15
C SER A 531 3.67 24.01 -5.74
N SER A 532 4.88 23.50 -5.96
CA SER A 532 5.27 22.16 -5.51
C SER A 532 5.59 22.13 -4.01
N THR A 533 6.07 23.23 -3.44
CA THR A 533 6.24 23.39 -1.98
C THR A 533 4.89 23.25 -1.27
N ASN A 534 3.86 23.96 -1.73
CA ASN A 534 2.54 23.91 -1.10
C ASN A 534 1.83 22.56 -1.32
N LEU A 535 2.00 21.91 -2.49
CA LEU A 535 1.55 20.53 -2.69
C LEU A 535 2.21 19.54 -1.72
N LYS A 536 3.55 19.54 -1.64
CA LYS A 536 4.32 18.66 -0.72
C LYS A 536 3.96 18.93 0.75
N GLY A 537 3.74 20.20 1.11
CA GLY A 537 3.27 20.60 2.43
C GLY A 537 1.85 20.14 2.74
N SER A 538 0.94 20.21 1.76
CA SER A 538 -0.44 19.71 1.85
C SER A 538 -0.48 18.20 2.10
N TYR A 539 0.23 17.41 1.28
CA TYR A 539 0.42 15.98 1.50
C TYR A 539 0.96 15.67 2.91
N SER A 540 1.96 16.44 3.34
CA SER A 540 2.56 16.29 4.68
C SER A 540 1.58 16.62 5.81
N ASN A 541 0.68 17.59 5.64
CA ASN A 541 -0.40 17.86 6.59
C ASN A 541 -1.40 16.69 6.65
N LEU A 542 -1.86 16.18 5.50
CA LEU A 542 -2.83 15.08 5.47
C LEU A 542 -2.27 13.78 6.07
N MET A 543 -0.98 13.48 5.85
CA MET A 543 -0.32 12.35 6.51
C MET A 543 -0.15 12.58 8.03
N ARG A 544 0.15 13.82 8.47
CA ARG A 544 0.19 14.17 9.91
C ARG A 544 -1.14 14.02 10.62
N MET A 545 -2.29 14.17 9.93
CA MET A 545 -3.62 13.98 10.52
C MET A 545 -3.90 12.53 10.95
N ARG A 546 -3.15 11.53 10.45
CA ARG A 546 -3.31 10.10 10.78
C ARG A 546 -4.69 9.48 10.49
N TYR A 547 -5.62 10.17 9.84
CA TYR A 547 -6.94 9.60 9.48
C TYR A 547 -6.90 8.62 8.30
N PHE A 548 -5.81 8.63 7.55
CA PHE A 548 -5.65 7.89 6.30
C PHE A 548 -4.53 6.85 6.42
N GLU A 549 -4.66 5.72 5.75
CA GLU A 549 -3.56 4.77 5.50
C GLU A 549 -2.77 5.14 4.23
N GLU A 550 -3.43 5.79 3.27
CA GLU A 550 -2.89 6.16 1.96
C GLU A 550 -3.49 7.52 1.55
N VAL A 551 -2.65 8.38 0.98
CA VAL A 551 -3.03 9.70 0.43
C VAL A 551 -2.28 9.85 -0.87
N ASP A 552 -3.00 9.91 -1.98
CA ASP A 552 -2.46 10.01 -3.34
C ASP A 552 -2.84 11.38 -3.93
N PHE A 553 -1.85 12.09 -4.46
CA PHE A 553 -1.99 13.42 -5.08
C PHE A 553 -1.65 13.29 -6.56
N GLN A 554 -2.68 13.15 -7.39
CA GLN A 554 -2.54 13.07 -8.84
C GLN A 554 -2.73 14.48 -9.41
N SER A 555 -1.64 15.13 -9.84
CA SER A 555 -1.72 16.40 -10.57
C SER A 555 -1.72 16.13 -12.06
N GLU A 556 -2.78 16.56 -12.72
CA GLU A 556 -3.05 16.32 -14.14
C GLU A 556 -3.08 17.66 -14.89
N LYS A 557 -2.94 17.61 -16.23
CA LYS A 557 -3.23 18.78 -17.06
C LYS A 557 -4.72 19.09 -16.99
N GLY A 558 -5.06 20.34 -16.74
CA GLY A 558 -6.43 20.83 -16.79
C GLY A 558 -6.94 20.99 -18.23
N PRO A 559 -8.02 21.76 -18.43
CA PRO A 559 -8.61 22.00 -19.75
C PRO A 559 -7.67 22.70 -20.76
N ASP A 560 -6.61 23.36 -20.30
CA ASP A 560 -5.59 24.02 -21.12
C ASP A 560 -4.19 23.97 -20.46
N ASP A 561 -3.16 24.37 -21.20
CA ASP A 561 -1.75 24.33 -20.78
C ASP A 561 -1.35 25.39 -19.73
N THR A 562 -2.29 26.17 -19.20
CA THR A 562 -2.12 27.11 -18.07
C THR A 562 -2.91 26.70 -16.83
N LEU A 563 -3.57 25.54 -16.85
CA LEU A 563 -4.36 25.01 -15.75
C LEU A 563 -3.90 23.59 -15.36
N ALA A 564 -3.87 23.31 -14.05
CA ALA A 564 -3.63 21.98 -13.50
C ALA A 564 -4.78 21.56 -12.57
N ASP A 565 -5.31 20.36 -12.79
CA ASP A 565 -6.27 19.73 -11.88
C ASP A 565 -5.54 18.86 -10.86
N VAL A 566 -6.06 18.79 -9.63
CA VAL A 566 -5.46 18.02 -8.54
C VAL A 566 -6.51 17.05 -7.98
N ASN A 567 -6.34 15.78 -8.32
CA ASN A 567 -7.15 14.67 -7.84
C ASN A 567 -6.50 14.10 -6.57
N ILE A 568 -7.06 14.45 -5.41
CA ILE A 568 -6.63 13.96 -4.09
C ILE A 568 -7.49 12.75 -3.71
N ARG A 569 -6.87 11.58 -3.65
CA ARG A 569 -7.50 10.31 -3.30
C ARG A 569 -7.00 9.86 -1.94
N VAL A 570 -7.89 9.79 -0.95
CA VAL A 570 -7.55 9.31 0.40
C VAL A 570 -8.16 7.94 0.66
N LYS A 571 -7.46 7.11 1.44
CA LYS A 571 -7.95 5.82 1.92
C LYS A 571 -8.05 5.88 3.44
N GLU A 572 -9.28 5.95 3.94
CA GLU A 572 -9.56 6.11 5.37
C GLU A 572 -9.27 4.83 6.16
N LYS A 573 -8.65 4.97 7.33
CA LYS A 573 -8.43 3.87 8.28
C LYS A 573 -9.17 4.13 9.61
N PRO A 574 -9.30 3.13 10.50
CA PRO A 574 -9.86 3.35 11.83
C PRO A 574 -9.04 4.36 12.64
N THR A 575 -9.71 5.42 13.11
CA THR A 575 -9.17 6.50 13.96
C THR A 575 -9.50 6.33 15.45
N GLY A 576 -10.15 5.21 15.80
CA GLY A 576 -10.43 4.81 17.18
C GLY A 576 -9.29 3.95 17.71
N MET A 577 -8.72 4.33 18.84
CA MET A 577 -7.64 3.64 19.54
C MET A 577 -8.07 3.31 20.97
N PHE A 578 -7.80 2.08 21.41
CA PHE A 578 -7.89 1.67 22.80
C PHE A 578 -6.50 1.34 23.30
N SER A 579 -6.10 1.92 24.42
CA SER A 579 -4.81 1.70 25.05
C SER A 579 -5.02 1.22 26.47
N MET A 580 -4.31 0.16 26.85
CA MET A 580 -4.17 -0.30 28.23
C MET A 580 -2.70 -0.32 28.58
N GLY A 581 -2.38 0.02 29.83
CA GLY A 581 -1.02 -0.04 30.35
C GLY A 581 -1.02 -0.31 31.85
N ALA A 582 0.14 -0.71 32.36
CA ALA A 582 0.43 -0.71 33.78
C ALA A 582 1.73 0.05 33.99
N GLY A 583 1.75 0.91 34.99
CA GLY A 583 2.90 1.69 35.40
C GLY A 583 3.26 1.42 36.85
N TYR A 584 4.50 1.76 37.20
CA TYR A 584 4.92 1.91 38.58
C TYR A 584 5.79 3.16 38.67
N SER A 585 5.60 3.97 39.71
CA SER A 585 6.52 5.06 40.06
C SER A 585 6.94 5.00 41.53
N ALA A 586 8.12 5.56 41.85
CA ALA A 586 8.64 5.64 43.23
C ALA A 586 7.87 6.65 44.13
N LEU A 587 6.79 7.25 43.63
CA LEU A 587 5.89 8.14 44.38
C LEU A 587 4.45 7.58 44.40
N ASP A 588 3.90 7.22 43.24
CA ASP A 588 2.50 6.82 43.08
C ASP A 588 2.28 5.29 43.19
N LYS A 589 3.38 4.53 43.33
CA LYS A 589 3.42 3.06 43.40
C LYS A 589 2.86 2.44 42.11
N ALA A 590 2.28 1.24 42.20
CA ALA A 590 1.65 0.57 41.07
C ALA A 590 0.34 1.26 40.65
N MET A 591 0.14 1.41 39.33
CA MET A 591 -1.06 1.99 38.73
C MET A 591 -1.45 1.24 37.44
N ALA A 592 -2.75 1.06 37.23
CA ALA A 592 -3.32 0.67 35.94
C ALA A 592 -3.71 1.92 35.14
N MET A 593 -3.58 1.85 33.82
CA MET A 593 -4.00 2.90 32.89
C MET A 593 -4.89 2.31 31.80
N ALA A 594 -5.97 3.00 31.47
CA ALA A 594 -6.79 2.72 30.31
C ALA A 594 -7.20 4.03 29.62
N SER A 595 -7.23 4.04 28.28
CA SER A 595 -7.80 5.15 27.52
C SER A 595 -8.48 4.71 26.24
N VAL A 596 -9.59 5.36 25.90
CA VAL A 596 -10.29 5.26 24.62
C VAL A 596 -10.18 6.61 23.93
N THR A 597 -9.51 6.64 22.78
CA THR A 597 -9.31 7.84 21.97
C THR A 597 -9.99 7.67 20.61
N GLN A 598 -10.64 8.71 20.13
CA GLN A 598 -11.21 8.79 18.78
C GLN A 598 -10.68 10.08 18.13
N GLU A 599 -9.70 9.96 17.24
CA GLU A 599 -9.00 11.12 16.66
C GLU A 599 -9.83 11.89 15.61
N ASN A 600 -10.94 11.31 15.13
CA ASN A 600 -11.79 11.89 14.08
C ASN A 600 -13.29 11.66 14.37
N LEU A 601 -13.77 12.18 15.49
CA LEU A 601 -15.14 12.04 15.96
C LEU A 601 -16.14 12.51 14.89
N PHE A 602 -17.05 11.62 14.48
CA PHE A 602 -18.06 11.83 13.44
C PHE A 602 -17.53 12.43 12.12
N GLY A 603 -16.25 12.20 11.78
CA GLY A 603 -15.63 12.72 10.56
C GLY A 603 -15.38 14.23 10.57
N ARG A 604 -15.38 14.87 11.74
CA ARG A 604 -15.23 16.32 11.92
C ARG A 604 -13.79 16.78 12.18
N GLY A 605 -12.84 15.85 12.29
CA GLY A 605 -11.47 16.15 12.74
C GLY A 605 -11.39 16.61 14.19
N GLN A 606 -12.40 16.23 14.99
CA GLN A 606 -12.49 16.48 16.43
C GLN A 606 -11.94 15.27 17.19
N ILE A 607 -11.21 15.48 18.27
CA ILE A 607 -10.66 14.40 19.10
C ILE A 607 -11.53 14.25 20.34
N LEU A 608 -11.97 13.03 20.65
CA LEU A 608 -12.57 12.67 21.94
C LEU A 608 -11.70 11.64 22.63
N ASN A 609 -11.37 11.87 23.90
CA ASN A 609 -10.50 11.01 24.68
C ASN A 609 -11.08 10.81 26.10
N LEU A 610 -11.26 9.55 26.49
CA LEU A 610 -11.58 9.15 27.86
C LEU A 610 -10.37 8.43 28.43
N LYS A 611 -9.84 8.87 29.57
CA LYS A 611 -8.67 8.31 30.25
C LYS A 611 -8.98 8.00 31.71
N ALA A 612 -8.47 6.87 32.19
CA ALA A 612 -8.50 6.46 33.58
C ALA A 612 -7.10 5.98 34.01
N ASN A 613 -6.53 6.61 35.03
CA ASN A 613 -5.38 6.12 35.79
C ASN A 613 -5.90 5.68 37.18
N ILE A 614 -5.65 4.46 37.61
CA ILE A 614 -6.12 3.93 38.90
C ILE A 614 -4.91 3.33 39.64
N GLY A 615 -4.58 3.87 40.80
CA GLY A 615 -3.46 3.43 41.62
C GLY A 615 -3.68 3.71 43.11
N SER A 616 -2.86 3.07 43.95
CA SER A 616 -3.02 3.11 45.42
C SER A 616 -2.73 4.46 46.08
N VAL A 617 -2.02 5.37 45.39
CA VAL A 617 -1.70 6.72 45.87
C VAL A 617 -2.50 7.79 45.12
N SER A 618 -2.81 7.55 43.86
CA SER A 618 -3.53 8.50 43.00
C SER A 618 -4.47 7.78 42.03
N THR A 619 -5.69 8.30 41.91
CA THR A 619 -6.66 7.93 40.87
C THR A 619 -7.08 9.20 40.12
N TYR A 620 -7.18 9.12 38.80
CA TYR A 620 -7.45 10.25 37.91
C TYR A 620 -8.26 9.80 36.70
N TYR A 621 -9.42 10.42 36.52
CA TYR A 621 -10.29 10.26 35.35
C TYR A 621 -10.34 11.58 34.58
N ASP A 622 -10.21 11.53 33.25
CA ASP A 622 -10.30 12.67 32.33
C ASP A 622 -11.21 12.29 31.15
N LEU A 623 -12.19 13.14 30.85
CA LEU A 623 -12.91 13.17 29.59
C LEU A 623 -12.55 14.47 28.88
N SER A 624 -11.71 14.37 27.86
CA SER A 624 -11.22 15.50 27.08
C SER A 624 -11.74 15.49 25.64
N PHE A 625 -12.22 16.65 25.19
CA PHE A 625 -12.69 16.90 23.83
C PHE A 625 -11.85 18.02 23.20
N THR A 626 -11.42 17.86 21.96
CA THR A 626 -10.61 18.83 21.22
C THR A 626 -11.23 19.16 19.88
N GLU A 627 -11.48 20.44 19.61
CA GLU A 627 -11.78 20.99 18.29
C GLU A 627 -10.54 21.78 17.81
N PRO A 628 -9.76 21.25 16.85
CA PRO A 628 -8.56 21.93 16.38
C PRO A 628 -8.83 23.22 15.56
N TRP A 629 -10.06 23.45 15.09
CA TRP A 629 -10.45 24.67 14.35
C TRP A 629 -11.79 25.23 14.83
N LEU A 630 -11.81 25.85 16.01
CA LEU A 630 -13.04 26.41 16.57
C LEU A 630 -13.59 27.55 15.69
N PHE A 631 -14.89 27.51 15.41
CA PHE A 631 -15.58 28.40 14.45
C PHE A 631 -14.93 28.42 13.05
N ASP A 632 -14.30 27.32 12.65
CA ASP A 632 -13.52 27.17 11.40
C ASP A 632 -12.27 28.09 11.29
N MET A 633 -11.93 28.82 12.35
CA MET A 633 -10.67 29.55 12.48
C MET A 633 -9.57 28.62 13.03
N PRO A 634 -8.27 28.90 12.80
CA PRO A 634 -7.16 28.14 13.39
C PRO A 634 -6.98 28.48 14.88
N ILE A 635 -8.00 28.16 15.68
CA ILE A 635 -8.06 28.29 17.14
C ILE A 635 -8.21 26.87 17.70
N TRP A 636 -7.07 26.27 18.07
CA TRP A 636 -7.04 24.95 18.68
C TRP A 636 -7.70 25.03 20.05
N SER A 637 -8.74 24.23 20.28
CA SER A 637 -9.56 24.35 21.48
C SER A 637 -9.72 23.00 22.17
N LYS A 638 -9.27 22.89 23.42
CA LYS A 638 -9.49 21.73 24.30
C LYS A 638 -10.50 22.10 25.39
N PHE A 639 -11.36 21.14 25.71
CA PHE A 639 -12.26 21.15 26.85
C PHE A 639 -12.05 19.85 27.61
N ASP A 640 -12.02 19.91 28.93
CA ASP A 640 -11.85 18.73 29.77
C ASP A 640 -12.75 18.75 31.00
N LEU A 641 -13.15 17.55 31.41
CA LEU A 641 -13.85 17.25 32.64
C LEU A 641 -13.05 16.18 33.38
N TRP A 642 -12.52 16.51 34.55
CA TRP A 642 -11.71 15.58 35.34
C TRP A 642 -12.31 15.31 36.71
N ASN A 643 -11.95 14.15 37.26
CA ASN A 643 -12.21 13.78 38.65
C ASN A 643 -11.00 13.00 39.17
N SER A 644 -10.39 13.46 40.26
CA SER A 644 -9.14 12.93 40.80
C SER A 644 -9.17 12.81 42.32
N SER A 645 -8.38 11.86 42.83
CA SER A 645 -8.14 11.64 44.25
C SER A 645 -6.67 11.31 44.44
N ARG A 646 -5.99 11.97 45.40
CA ARG A 646 -4.60 11.71 45.75
C ARG A 646 -4.42 11.68 47.26
N SER A 647 -3.75 10.64 47.75
CA SER A 647 -3.32 10.52 49.14
C SER A 647 -1.94 11.12 49.33
N TYR A 648 -1.82 12.01 50.31
CA TYR A 648 -0.57 12.57 50.82
C TYR A 648 -0.28 11.99 52.21
N ASP A 649 0.91 12.23 52.76
CA ASP A 649 1.35 11.64 54.03
C ASP A 649 0.44 11.95 55.23
N THR A 650 -0.27 13.09 55.23
CA THR A 650 -1.11 13.56 56.34
C THR A 650 -2.53 14.01 55.95
N TYR A 651 -2.94 13.90 54.67
CA TYR A 651 -4.30 14.22 54.20
C TYR A 651 -4.62 13.57 52.85
N ASN A 652 -5.91 13.45 52.52
CA ASN A 652 -6.41 13.10 51.18
C ASN A 652 -6.97 14.35 50.46
N LEU A 653 -6.63 14.51 49.19
CA LEU A 653 -7.20 15.53 48.31
C LEU A 653 -8.08 14.88 47.24
N LYS A 654 -9.33 15.35 47.10
CA LYS A 654 -10.19 15.03 45.96
C LYS A 654 -10.44 16.30 45.16
N THR A 655 -10.19 16.29 43.85
CA THR A 655 -10.44 17.45 42.98
C THR A 655 -11.19 17.03 41.73
N LYS A 656 -12.31 17.71 41.46
CA LYS A 656 -13.10 17.57 40.23
C LYS A 656 -13.28 18.93 39.57
N GLY A 657 -13.40 18.99 38.26
CA GLY A 657 -13.55 20.28 37.61
C GLY A 657 -13.75 20.25 36.10
N PHE A 658 -13.80 21.45 35.54
CA PHE A 658 -13.90 21.74 34.12
C PHE A 658 -12.78 22.68 33.70
N GLY A 659 -12.11 22.33 32.60
CA GLY A 659 -11.09 23.15 31.96
C GLY A 659 -11.47 23.48 30.52
N SER A 660 -11.09 24.67 30.07
CA SER A 660 -11.06 25.02 28.65
C SER A 660 -9.73 25.70 28.32
N VAL A 661 -9.19 25.43 27.13
CA VAL A 661 -7.93 25.98 26.64
C VAL A 661 -8.08 26.31 25.16
N PHE A 662 -7.81 27.57 24.80
CA PHE A 662 -7.82 28.09 23.44
C PHE A 662 -6.39 28.47 23.05
N GLY A 663 -5.89 27.94 21.93
CA GLY A 663 -4.50 28.11 21.48
C GLY A 663 -4.41 28.60 20.04
N HIS A 664 -3.51 29.55 19.78
CA HIS A 664 -3.30 30.15 18.47
C HIS A 664 -1.80 30.42 18.22
N PRO A 665 -1.26 30.19 17.01
CA PRO A 665 0.10 30.58 16.67
C PRO A 665 0.22 32.11 16.60
N VAL A 666 0.97 32.71 17.54
CA VAL A 666 1.14 34.18 17.61
C VAL A 666 2.36 34.67 16.82
N TRP A 667 3.38 33.83 16.63
CA TRP A 667 4.56 34.14 15.80
C TRP A 667 5.34 32.85 15.46
N GLU A 668 5.48 32.48 14.18
CA GLU A 668 6.22 31.29 13.69
C GLU A 668 5.97 29.96 14.44
N ARG A 669 6.71 29.74 15.54
CA ARG A 669 6.70 28.55 16.42
C ARG A 669 6.31 28.88 17.86
N ILE A 670 5.84 30.10 18.11
CA ILE A 670 5.32 30.57 19.39
C ILE A 670 3.80 30.41 19.38
N MET A 671 3.30 29.56 20.27
CA MET A 671 1.87 29.37 20.52
C MET A 671 1.46 30.18 21.75
N GLY A 672 0.43 31.00 21.59
CA GLY A 672 -0.26 31.65 22.70
C GLY A 672 -1.48 30.84 23.10
N TYR A 673 -1.66 30.62 24.40
CA TYR A 673 -2.81 29.93 24.97
C TYR A 673 -3.51 30.79 26.02
N VAL A 674 -4.84 30.78 25.99
CA VAL A 674 -5.71 31.27 27.05
C VAL A 674 -6.45 30.07 27.63
N SER A 675 -6.35 29.84 28.93
CA SER A 675 -7.06 28.79 29.65
C SER A 675 -8.03 29.36 30.67
N TYR A 676 -9.13 28.64 30.91
CA TYR A 676 -10.00 28.84 32.06
C TYR A 676 -10.15 27.51 32.80
N THR A 677 -10.24 27.55 34.13
CA THR A 677 -10.27 26.35 34.97
C THR A 677 -11.15 26.60 36.18
N LEU A 678 -12.19 25.79 36.32
CA LEU A 678 -13.09 25.75 37.48
C LEU A 678 -12.91 24.42 38.20
N ALA A 679 -12.24 24.44 39.34
CA ALA A 679 -11.93 23.28 40.16
C ALA A 679 -12.66 23.33 41.50
N PHE A 680 -13.18 22.19 41.94
CA PHE A 680 -13.70 21.96 43.28
C PHE A 680 -12.77 20.97 43.98
N SER A 681 -12.03 21.44 44.98
CA SER A 681 -11.01 20.70 45.71
C SER A 681 -11.41 20.50 47.17
N ASP A 682 -11.35 19.26 47.64
CA ASP A 682 -11.87 18.82 48.93
C ASP A 682 -10.78 18.09 49.73
N VAL A 683 -10.25 18.75 50.75
CA VAL A 683 -9.19 18.26 51.63
C VAL A 683 -9.81 17.54 52.83
N GLN A 684 -9.61 16.23 52.91
CA GLN A 684 -10.26 15.37 53.90
C GLN A 684 -9.29 14.33 54.46
N ASP A 685 -9.76 13.51 55.41
CA ASP A 685 -8.97 12.49 56.09
C ASP A 685 -7.67 13.05 56.72
N VAL A 686 -7.72 14.33 57.14
CA VAL A 686 -6.58 15.05 57.74
C VAL A 686 -6.21 14.42 59.08
N LEU A 687 -4.96 14.01 59.24
CA LEU A 687 -4.50 13.35 60.46
C LEU A 687 -4.45 14.34 61.64
N SER A 688 -4.73 13.83 62.84
CA SER A 688 -4.65 14.60 64.09
C SER A 688 -3.22 15.11 64.39
N THR A 689 -2.20 14.49 63.80
CA THR A 689 -0.79 14.90 63.86
C THR A 689 -0.39 15.97 62.85
N ALA A 690 -1.22 16.29 61.86
CA ALA A 690 -0.88 17.24 60.79
C ALA A 690 -0.66 18.68 61.31
N SER A 691 0.09 19.48 60.57
CA SER A 691 0.33 20.90 60.90
C SER A 691 -0.96 21.71 60.99
N THR A 692 -0.89 22.82 61.74
CA THR A 692 -2.01 23.77 61.86
C THR A 692 -2.44 24.30 60.49
N TYR A 693 -1.49 24.55 59.59
CA TYR A 693 -1.76 24.97 58.22
C TYR A 693 -2.59 23.94 57.44
N ILE A 694 -2.23 22.65 57.49
CA ILE A 694 -2.99 21.58 56.82
C ILE A 694 -4.41 21.47 57.41
N LYS A 695 -4.54 21.56 58.75
CA LYS A 695 -5.84 21.49 59.45
C LYS A 695 -6.76 22.66 59.08
N GLN A 696 -6.23 23.86 58.86
CA GLN A 696 -7.02 25.02 58.41
C GLN A 696 -7.50 24.90 56.95
N GLN A 697 -6.88 24.03 56.14
CA GLN A 697 -7.26 23.78 54.75
C GLN A 697 -8.35 22.71 54.59
N ALA A 698 -8.81 22.09 55.69
CA ALA A 698 -9.77 20.98 55.65
C ALA A 698 -11.16 21.41 55.15
N GLY A 699 -11.77 20.56 54.33
CA GLY A 699 -13.07 20.77 53.68
C GLY A 699 -12.97 21.17 52.21
N SER A 700 -14.10 21.61 51.67
CA SER A 700 -14.27 21.93 50.25
C SER A 700 -13.95 23.39 49.92
N SER A 701 -13.24 23.58 48.81
CA SER A 701 -12.81 24.87 48.25
C SER A 701 -13.12 24.93 46.74
N THR A 702 -13.33 26.13 46.21
CA THR A 702 -13.59 26.36 44.77
C THR A 702 -12.55 27.30 44.19
N THR A 703 -11.78 26.84 43.21
CA THR A 703 -10.81 27.65 42.47
C THR A 703 -11.35 27.94 41.09
N SER A 704 -11.68 29.21 40.83
CA SER A 704 -12.01 29.74 39.51
C SER A 704 -10.82 30.56 39.02
N SER A 705 -10.25 30.18 37.88
CA SER A 705 -8.98 30.76 37.42
C SER A 705 -8.87 30.89 35.90
N MET A 706 -8.07 31.87 35.47
CA MET A 706 -7.76 32.17 34.07
C MET A 706 -6.25 32.20 33.88
N GLY A 707 -5.75 31.48 32.88
CA GLY A 707 -4.34 31.33 32.57
C GLY A 707 -3.98 31.87 31.20
N PHE A 708 -2.78 32.43 31.10
CA PHE A 708 -2.16 32.90 29.87
C PHE A 708 -0.80 32.23 29.75
N THR A 709 -0.55 31.50 28.66
CA THR A 709 0.72 30.82 28.41
C THR A 709 1.26 31.18 27.04
N LEU A 710 2.53 31.58 26.97
CA LEU A 710 3.32 31.62 25.74
C LEU A 710 4.27 30.43 25.76
N SER A 711 4.27 29.60 24.72
CA SER A 711 5.22 28.50 24.57
C SER A 711 5.89 28.47 23.20
N ARG A 712 7.10 27.94 23.13
CA ARG A 712 7.90 27.79 21.92
C ARG A 712 8.60 26.43 21.92
N ASP A 713 8.24 25.58 20.97
CA ASP A 713 8.90 24.29 20.75
C ASP A 713 9.73 24.31 19.45
N THR A 714 10.94 23.77 19.54
CA THR A 714 11.89 23.64 18.43
C THR A 714 12.59 22.28 18.40
N THR A 715 12.09 21.31 19.17
CA THR A 715 12.68 19.97 19.26
C THR A 715 12.48 19.13 18.00
N ASP A 716 13.40 18.20 17.77
CA ASP A 716 13.45 17.25 16.65
C ASP A 716 12.60 16.00 16.88
N ASP A 717 12.58 15.49 18.11
CA ASP A 717 11.71 14.41 18.58
C ASP A 717 10.95 14.85 19.85
N ASN A 718 9.77 14.29 20.10
CA ASN A 718 8.96 14.69 21.27
C ASN A 718 9.27 13.93 22.57
N PHE A 719 9.87 12.74 22.50
CA PHE A 719 10.11 11.87 23.65
C PHE A 719 11.58 11.86 24.10
N PHE A 720 12.51 11.84 23.14
CA PHE A 720 13.94 11.95 23.38
C PHE A 720 14.60 12.93 22.38
N PRO A 721 14.31 14.25 22.50
CA PRO A 721 14.97 15.27 21.69
C PRO A 721 16.50 15.13 21.70
N THR A 722 17.12 15.45 20.57
CA THR A 722 18.58 15.56 20.43
C THR A 722 19.04 16.99 20.18
N THR A 723 18.15 17.87 19.71
CA THR A 723 18.47 19.26 19.38
C THR A 723 17.28 20.21 19.59
N GLY A 724 17.57 21.52 19.68
CA GLY A 724 16.56 22.58 19.86
C GLY A 724 16.16 22.81 21.31
N SER A 725 15.00 23.43 21.52
CA SER A 725 14.49 23.70 22.88
C SER A 725 12.97 23.73 22.98
N LYS A 726 12.46 23.38 24.17
CA LYS A 726 11.07 23.62 24.61
C LYS A 726 11.07 24.71 25.68
N ASN A 727 10.24 25.73 25.54
CA ASN A 727 10.18 26.86 26.46
C ASN A 727 8.72 27.24 26.72
N ALA A 728 8.36 27.59 27.94
CA ALA A 728 7.03 28.10 28.26
C ALA A 728 7.06 29.09 29.43
N ALA A 729 6.27 30.16 29.33
CA ALA A 729 6.00 31.11 30.39
C ALA A 729 4.49 31.22 30.59
N THR A 730 4.04 31.04 31.83
CA THR A 730 2.62 30.97 32.23
C THR A 730 2.33 31.94 33.36
N ILE A 731 1.22 32.66 33.25
CA ILE A 731 0.59 33.43 34.32
C ILE A 731 -0.80 32.82 34.56
N LEU A 732 -1.12 32.48 35.80
CA LEU A 732 -2.43 31.96 36.21
C LEU A 732 -2.99 32.86 37.32
N GLN A 733 -4.18 33.42 37.11
CA GLN A 733 -4.91 34.25 38.07
C GLN A 733 -6.12 33.49 38.58
N ALA A 734 -6.26 33.33 39.90
CA ALA A 734 -7.46 32.83 40.57
C ALA A 734 -8.13 33.93 41.42
N GLY A 735 -9.43 33.80 41.67
CA GLY A 735 -10.20 34.73 42.50
C GLY A 735 -10.57 36.04 41.81
N GLY A 736 -10.82 37.10 42.60
CA GLY A 736 -11.26 38.39 42.10
C GLY A 736 -12.55 38.30 41.26
N ILE A 737 -12.54 38.90 40.07
CA ILE A 737 -13.68 38.91 39.15
C ILE A 737 -14.13 37.51 38.67
N LEU A 738 -13.31 36.47 38.89
CA LEU A 738 -13.63 35.09 38.53
C LEU A 738 -14.39 34.34 39.66
N GLY A 739 -14.42 34.91 40.87
CA GLY A 739 -15.03 34.31 42.05
C GLY A 739 -14.31 33.06 42.57
N GLY A 740 -15.02 32.23 43.32
CA GLY A 740 -14.48 31.10 44.06
C GLY A 740 -14.13 31.44 45.52
N SER A 741 -13.49 30.50 46.22
CA SER A 741 -13.08 30.61 47.63
C SER A 741 -11.56 30.61 47.82
N THR A 742 -10.80 30.80 46.74
CA THR A 742 -9.33 30.79 46.73
C THR A 742 -8.83 31.86 45.78
N SER A 743 -7.93 32.74 46.22
CA SER A 743 -7.46 33.87 45.42
C SER A 743 -5.93 33.96 45.44
N PHE A 744 -5.32 33.85 44.25
CA PHE A 744 -3.86 33.82 44.10
C PHE A 744 -3.42 34.15 42.66
N THR A 745 -2.17 34.55 42.49
CA THR A 745 -1.53 34.69 41.17
C THR A 745 -0.27 33.83 41.12
N LYS A 746 -0.13 33.02 40.07
CA LYS A 746 0.93 32.02 39.93
C LYS A 746 1.67 32.21 38.61
N TYR A 747 2.94 32.57 38.70
CA TYR A 747 3.85 32.79 37.59
C TYR A 747 4.80 31.59 37.49
N THR A 748 4.89 30.96 36.32
CA THR A 748 5.79 29.81 36.10
C THR A 748 6.56 29.99 34.79
N GLY A 749 7.89 29.86 34.84
CA GLY A 749 8.77 29.82 33.68
C GLY A 749 9.44 28.47 33.56
N SER A 750 9.63 27.98 32.33
CA SER A 750 10.31 26.71 32.07
C SER A 750 11.09 26.72 30.75
N THR A 751 12.22 26.02 30.75
CA THR A 751 13.04 25.77 29.56
C THR A 751 13.67 24.38 29.62
N ALA A 752 13.86 23.77 28.46
CA ALA A 752 14.69 22.59 28.24
C ALA A 752 15.42 22.77 26.90
N VAL A 753 16.74 22.69 26.90
CA VAL A 753 17.61 22.96 25.75
C VAL A 753 18.54 21.79 25.50
N TYR A 754 18.53 21.28 24.27
CA TYR A 754 19.20 20.04 23.87
C TYR A 754 20.33 20.35 22.89
N PHE A 755 21.53 19.92 23.23
CA PHE A 755 22.75 20.11 22.45
C PHE A 755 23.26 18.75 21.96
N PRO A 756 23.27 18.49 20.64
CA PRO A 756 23.80 17.25 20.10
C PRO A 756 25.33 17.27 20.12
N PHE A 757 25.93 16.16 20.57
CA PHE A 757 27.37 15.93 20.63
C PHE A 757 27.76 14.69 19.78
N PRO A 758 29.05 14.49 19.49
CA PRO A 758 29.52 13.31 18.75
C PRO A 758 29.06 11.97 19.34
N LEU A 759 29.10 10.91 18.53
CA LEU A 759 28.73 9.54 18.92
C LEU A 759 27.26 9.36 19.37
N GLU A 760 26.34 10.20 18.85
CA GLU A 760 24.90 10.23 19.21
C GLU A 760 24.64 10.56 20.70
N THR A 761 25.55 11.31 21.31
CA THR A 761 25.38 11.83 22.68
C THR A 761 24.63 13.16 22.66
N VAL A 762 23.94 13.49 23.76
CA VAL A 762 23.13 14.71 23.91
C VAL A 762 23.38 15.28 25.30
N PHE A 763 23.64 16.58 25.38
CA PHE A 763 23.63 17.33 26.62
C PHE A 763 22.33 18.12 26.71
N ASP A 764 21.60 17.99 27.82
CA ASP A 764 20.25 18.50 28.03
C ASP A 764 20.25 19.35 29.31
N LEU A 765 19.96 20.65 29.16
CA LEU A 765 19.85 21.62 30.25
C LEU A 765 18.40 22.01 30.45
N ARG A 766 17.87 21.78 31.65
CA ARG A 766 16.48 22.09 32.02
C ARG A 766 16.45 23.10 33.15
N GLY A 767 15.45 23.98 33.12
CA GLY A 767 15.18 24.94 34.18
C GLY A 767 13.68 25.14 34.38
N ARG A 768 13.27 25.27 35.65
CA ARG A 768 11.94 25.67 36.07
C ARG A 768 12.05 26.70 37.18
N ILE A 769 11.30 27.78 37.06
CA ILE A 769 11.18 28.84 38.06
C ILE A 769 9.69 29.11 38.32
N GLY A 770 9.34 29.36 39.58
CA GLY A 770 7.94 29.58 39.96
C GLY A 770 7.82 30.60 41.09
N TYR A 771 6.79 31.45 41.00
CA TYR A 771 6.37 32.39 42.03
C TYR A 771 4.84 32.32 42.21
N LEU A 772 4.37 32.26 43.45
CA LEU A 772 2.97 32.14 43.85
C LEU A 772 2.67 33.21 44.90
N GLN A 773 1.71 34.07 44.60
CA GLN A 773 1.29 35.19 45.43
C GLN A 773 -0.13 34.96 45.95
N ALA A 774 -0.34 35.17 47.26
CA ALA A 774 -1.66 35.23 47.86
C ALA A 774 -2.36 36.54 47.52
N ASN A 775 -3.66 36.50 47.23
CA ASN A 775 -4.48 37.68 46.96
C ASN A 775 -5.66 37.78 47.93
N GLU A 776 -6.26 38.96 48.04
CA GLU A 776 -7.55 39.19 48.73
C GLU A 776 -7.59 38.69 50.20
N GLY A 777 -6.43 38.63 50.86
CA GLY A 777 -6.28 38.11 52.22
C GLY A 777 -6.53 36.60 52.38
N GLN A 778 -6.73 35.86 51.29
CA GLN A 778 -7.03 34.44 51.33
C GLN A 778 -5.75 33.61 51.58
N PRO A 779 -5.82 32.54 52.38
CA PRO A 779 -4.70 31.62 52.53
C PRO A 779 -4.45 30.88 51.21
N LEU A 780 -3.17 30.71 50.84
CA LEU A 780 -2.82 29.90 49.66
C LEU A 780 -3.29 28.45 49.86
N PRO A 781 -3.94 27.84 48.85
CA PRO A 781 -4.27 26.42 48.92
C PRO A 781 -3.01 25.57 48.97
N ILE A 782 -2.93 24.61 49.90
CA ILE A 782 -1.72 23.80 50.06
C ILE A 782 -1.34 23.05 48.77
N TYR A 783 -2.34 22.53 48.05
CA TYR A 783 -2.16 21.82 46.78
C TYR A 783 -1.69 22.70 45.60
N GLU A 784 -1.68 24.02 45.75
CA GLU A 784 -1.14 24.96 44.75
C GLU A 784 0.33 25.36 45.03
N ARG A 785 0.87 25.05 46.21
CA ARG A 785 2.25 25.41 46.60
C ARG A 785 3.28 24.58 45.84
N TYR A 786 4.51 25.07 45.80
CA TYR A 786 5.58 24.41 45.08
C TYR A 786 6.28 23.34 45.93
N TYR A 787 6.44 22.16 45.33
CA TYR A 787 7.13 21.00 45.88
C TYR A 787 8.11 20.49 44.83
N LEU A 788 9.34 20.19 45.25
CA LEU A 788 10.34 19.52 44.41
C LEU A 788 10.64 18.12 44.99
N GLY A 789 11.46 17.34 44.29
CA GLY A 789 11.73 15.92 44.58
C GLY A 789 11.25 15.00 43.46
N GLY A 790 11.88 13.84 43.36
CA GLY A 790 11.54 12.79 42.41
C GLY A 790 11.88 13.09 40.94
N ILE A 791 11.49 12.13 40.09
CA ILE A 791 12.06 11.87 38.77
C ILE A 791 11.83 12.96 37.70
N SER A 792 11.04 13.99 38.05
CA SER A 792 10.70 15.13 37.22
C SER A 792 11.32 16.45 37.70
N THR A 793 12.03 16.48 38.85
CA THR A 793 12.71 17.67 39.39
C THR A 793 14.08 17.36 40.02
N LEU A 794 14.13 16.81 41.23
CA LEU A 794 15.35 16.56 42.00
C LEU A 794 15.48 15.05 42.29
N ARG A 795 16.09 14.31 41.36
CA ARG A 795 16.25 12.85 41.44
C ARG A 795 17.17 12.47 42.59
N GLY A 796 16.76 11.52 43.42
CA GLY A 796 17.47 11.12 44.63
C GLY A 796 16.80 11.61 45.92
N LEU A 797 16.00 12.68 45.86
CA LEU A 797 15.27 13.23 46.99
C LEU A 797 13.77 12.94 46.85
N ARG A 798 13.14 12.43 47.91
CA ARG A 798 11.69 12.12 47.91
C ARG A 798 10.86 13.39 47.74
N ASP A 799 11.17 14.41 48.54
CA ASP A 799 10.38 15.62 48.69
C ASP A 799 11.23 16.76 49.26
N VAL A 800 11.15 17.95 48.64
CA VAL A 800 11.96 19.14 48.92
C VAL A 800 11.08 20.38 48.92
N GLY A 801 11.22 21.18 49.97
CA GLY A 801 10.55 22.46 50.18
C GLY A 801 10.42 22.79 51.67
N PRO A 802 9.73 23.90 52.01
CA PRO A 802 9.49 24.31 53.38
C PRO A 802 8.68 23.29 54.16
N ARG A 803 9.02 23.12 55.44
CA ARG A 803 8.36 22.24 56.40
C ARG A 803 7.84 23.02 57.60
N ASP A 804 6.79 22.51 58.24
CA ASP A 804 6.31 22.99 59.53
C ASP A 804 7.37 22.72 60.62
N PRO A 805 7.73 23.70 61.47
CA PRO A 805 8.82 23.54 62.45
C PRO A 805 8.44 22.68 63.66
N VAL A 806 7.18 22.30 63.84
CA VAL A 806 6.67 21.51 64.97
C VAL A 806 6.32 20.09 64.53
N THR A 807 5.60 19.91 63.42
CA THR A 807 5.19 18.59 62.91
C THR A 807 6.11 18.01 61.85
N ASN A 808 7.03 18.81 61.28
CA ASN A 808 7.88 18.46 60.14
C ASN A 808 7.11 18.14 58.83
N ASP A 809 5.80 18.44 58.79
CA ASP A 809 4.96 18.32 57.59
C ASP A 809 5.50 19.17 56.44
N LEU A 810 5.43 18.66 55.22
CA LEU A 810 5.84 19.39 54.02
C LEU A 810 4.75 20.37 53.58
N ILE A 811 4.90 21.65 53.93
CA ILE A 811 3.92 22.70 53.62
C ILE A 811 4.13 23.37 52.25
N GLY A 812 5.29 23.17 51.60
CA GLY A 812 5.55 23.66 50.24
C GLY A 812 5.83 25.16 50.15
N GLY A 813 6.44 25.60 49.04
CA GLY A 813 6.95 26.97 48.86
C GLY A 813 6.02 27.90 48.08
N THR A 814 6.24 29.20 48.26
CA THR A 814 5.67 30.29 47.43
C THR A 814 6.61 30.70 46.30
N THR A 815 7.90 30.33 46.35
CA THR A 815 8.79 30.30 45.18
C THR A 815 9.43 28.94 44.99
N MET A 816 9.89 28.65 43.77
CA MET A 816 10.78 27.53 43.47
C MET A 816 11.80 27.89 42.39
N LEU A 817 12.98 27.27 42.47
CA LEU A 817 13.92 27.16 41.36
C LEU A 817 14.43 25.72 41.29
N CYS A 818 14.41 25.13 40.10
CA CYS A 818 14.92 23.80 39.81
C CYS A 818 15.71 23.84 38.49
N LEU A 819 16.93 23.32 38.50
CA LEU A 819 17.83 23.21 37.36
C LEU A 819 18.31 21.75 37.24
N SER A 820 18.42 21.24 36.03
CA SER A 820 18.93 19.89 35.74
C SER A 820 19.90 19.93 34.58
N ALA A 821 20.99 19.17 34.68
CA ALA A 821 21.92 18.91 33.60
C ALA A 821 22.04 17.40 33.37
N ASP A 822 21.58 16.93 32.21
CA ASP A 822 21.60 15.53 31.77
C ASP A 822 22.65 15.35 30.66
N PHE A 823 23.52 14.35 30.79
CA PHE A 823 24.35 13.84 29.70
C PHE A 823 23.85 12.45 29.28
N VAL A 824 23.27 12.37 28.08
CA VAL A 824 22.59 11.18 27.55
C VAL A 824 23.43 10.56 26.43
N PHE A 825 23.58 9.23 26.44
CA PHE A 825 24.43 8.49 25.49
C PHE A 825 23.80 7.16 25.09
N PRO A 826 24.09 6.59 23.90
CA PRO A 826 23.55 5.29 23.51
C PRO A 826 24.18 4.14 24.32
N LEU A 827 23.35 3.23 24.84
CA LEU A 827 23.78 1.96 25.44
C LEU A 827 23.60 0.80 24.45
N ILE A 828 22.39 0.63 23.92
CA ILE A 828 22.06 -0.40 22.92
C ILE A 828 21.24 0.27 21.81
N LYS A 829 21.93 0.73 20.76
CA LYS A 829 21.35 1.51 19.65
C LYS A 829 20.15 0.82 19.01
N ASN A 830 20.34 -0.44 18.58
CA ASN A 830 19.32 -1.23 17.88
C ASN A 830 18.10 -1.57 18.76
N ALA A 831 18.17 -1.34 20.08
CA ALA A 831 17.06 -1.50 21.02
C ALA A 831 16.46 -0.17 21.51
N GLY A 832 16.96 0.99 21.07
CA GLY A 832 16.51 2.30 21.54
C GLY A 832 16.83 2.58 23.02
N MET A 833 17.88 1.96 23.56
CA MET A 833 18.28 2.10 24.96
C MET A 833 19.42 3.12 25.11
N LYS A 834 19.20 4.15 25.93
CA LYS A 834 20.14 5.23 26.24
C LYS A 834 20.52 5.18 27.73
N GLY A 835 21.77 5.47 28.05
CA GLY A 835 22.22 5.80 29.40
C GLY A 835 22.08 7.29 29.66
N VAL A 836 21.98 7.68 30.92
CA VAL A 836 22.06 9.07 31.37
C VAL A 836 22.96 9.17 32.61
N VAL A 837 23.78 10.21 32.68
CA VAL A 837 24.40 10.72 33.90
C VAL A 837 23.83 12.13 34.13
N PHE A 838 23.53 12.50 35.37
CA PHE A 838 22.85 13.76 35.66
C PHE A 838 23.35 14.46 36.92
N TYR A 839 23.08 15.76 36.97
CA TYR A 839 23.16 16.62 38.15
C TYR A 839 21.87 17.46 38.24
N ASP A 840 21.18 17.43 39.38
CA ASP A 840 20.02 18.27 39.67
C ASP A 840 20.35 19.24 40.81
N THR A 841 19.82 20.46 40.75
CA THR A 841 19.86 21.38 41.88
C THR A 841 18.65 22.29 41.97
N GLY A 842 18.15 22.54 43.17
CA GLY A 842 16.96 23.35 43.37
C GLY A 842 16.40 23.31 44.79
N ASN A 843 15.46 24.21 45.08
CA ASN A 843 14.64 24.19 46.29
C ASN A 843 13.35 25.00 46.07
N ALA A 844 12.42 24.91 47.02
CA ALA A 844 11.27 25.79 47.14
C ALA A 844 11.36 26.56 48.46
N TRP A 845 10.92 27.83 48.47
CA TRP A 845 11.07 28.74 49.61
C TRP A 845 9.76 29.47 49.92
N GLY A 846 9.66 30.03 51.13
CA GLY A 846 8.51 30.82 51.59
C GLY A 846 7.66 30.13 52.66
N GLY A 847 7.19 30.91 53.64
CA GLY A 847 6.49 30.41 54.82
C GLY A 847 4.97 30.34 54.67
N GLU A 848 4.28 30.20 55.80
CA GLU A 848 2.81 30.22 55.87
C GLU A 848 2.24 31.61 55.50
N GLN A 849 2.88 32.69 55.98
CA GLN A 849 2.44 34.09 55.79
C GLN A 849 3.56 35.02 55.27
N SER A 850 4.64 34.49 54.66
CA SER A 850 5.79 35.32 54.26
C SER A 850 6.29 34.99 52.85
N PHE A 851 6.57 36.04 52.08
CA PHE A 851 7.18 35.98 50.75
C PHE A 851 8.50 35.21 50.79
N GLY A 852 8.59 34.11 50.03
CA GLY A 852 9.84 33.37 49.85
C GLY A 852 10.72 34.04 48.79
N GLY A 853 11.70 34.83 49.20
CA GLY A 853 12.76 35.25 48.30
C GLY A 853 13.57 34.04 47.80
N TYR A 854 14.04 34.09 46.56
CA TYR A 854 14.92 33.05 46.01
C TYR A 854 16.26 33.02 46.77
N ASN A 855 16.52 31.94 47.52
CA ASN A 855 17.76 31.78 48.27
C ASN A 855 18.69 30.75 47.62
N LEU A 856 19.53 31.22 46.68
CA LEU A 856 20.48 30.37 45.95
C LEU A 856 21.52 29.67 46.87
N GLY A 857 21.67 30.11 48.13
CA GLY A 857 22.55 29.49 49.11
C GLY A 857 21.99 28.24 49.80
N ASP A 858 20.68 27.98 49.70
CA ASP A 858 20.01 26.76 50.20
C ASP A 858 19.34 26.02 49.03
N MET A 859 20.07 25.83 47.93
CA MET A 859 19.68 24.93 46.84
C MET A 859 20.16 23.51 47.15
N ARG A 860 19.23 22.54 47.15
CA ARG A 860 19.57 21.12 47.26
C ARG A 860 20.35 20.67 46.03
N GLN A 861 21.16 19.62 46.15
CA GLN A 861 22.04 19.13 45.10
C GLN A 861 22.06 17.60 45.06
N THR A 862 21.81 17.02 43.89
CA THR A 862 21.96 15.58 43.67
C THR A 862 22.72 15.32 42.38
N ALA A 863 23.38 14.16 42.31
CA ALA A 863 23.97 13.65 41.08
C ALA A 863 23.70 12.16 40.96
N GLY A 864 23.70 11.63 39.74
CA GLY A 864 23.29 10.25 39.54
C GLY A 864 23.46 9.71 38.13
N ALA A 865 22.97 8.50 37.93
CA ALA A 865 23.03 7.79 36.66
C ALA A 865 21.80 6.91 36.46
N GLY A 866 21.51 6.54 35.22
CA GLY A 866 20.37 5.70 34.90
C GLY A 866 20.27 5.24 33.45
N ILE A 867 19.16 4.57 33.17
CA ILE A 867 18.81 4.00 31.86
C ILE A 867 17.46 4.54 31.43
N ARG A 868 17.37 4.96 30.17
CA ARG A 868 16.15 5.39 29.49
C ARG A 868 15.94 4.50 28.28
N TRP A 869 14.77 3.87 28.17
CA TRP A 869 14.51 2.90 27.10
C TRP A 869 13.09 3.06 26.53
N TYR A 870 12.98 3.19 25.22
CA TYR A 870 11.69 3.10 24.53
C TYR A 870 11.32 1.63 24.31
N SER A 871 10.69 1.02 25.31
CA SER A 871 10.31 -0.39 25.28
C SER A 871 9.01 -0.61 24.49
N PRO A 872 8.67 -1.86 24.09
CA PRO A 872 7.38 -2.19 23.48
C PRO A 872 6.15 -1.86 24.34
N ILE A 873 6.33 -1.64 25.65
CA ILE A 873 5.27 -1.22 26.60
C ILE A 873 5.34 0.27 26.96
N GLY A 874 6.10 1.07 26.21
CA GLY A 874 6.24 2.52 26.37
C GLY A 874 7.59 2.96 26.95
N PRO A 875 7.76 4.27 27.21
CA PRO A 875 8.99 4.82 27.74
C PRO A 875 9.24 4.33 29.17
N LEU A 876 10.45 3.84 29.41
CA LEU A 876 10.96 3.43 30.71
C LEU A 876 12.09 4.38 31.14
N ARG A 877 12.11 4.76 32.41
CA ARG A 877 13.25 5.38 33.08
C ARG A 877 13.56 4.59 34.36
N LEU A 878 14.84 4.36 34.63
CA LEU A 878 15.37 3.85 35.89
C LEU A 878 16.60 4.68 36.22
N GLU A 879 16.50 5.56 37.22
CA GLU A 879 17.50 6.57 37.55
C GLU A 879 17.81 6.51 39.05
N TRP A 880 19.09 6.35 39.39
CA TRP A 880 19.61 6.38 40.76
C TRP A 880 20.21 7.75 41.03
N GLY A 881 19.70 8.45 42.04
CA GLY A 881 20.19 9.76 42.48
C GLY A 881 20.81 9.70 43.88
N TYR A 882 21.98 10.29 44.03
CA TYR A 882 22.74 10.42 45.27
C TYR A 882 22.68 11.87 45.76
N VAL A 883 22.47 12.08 47.07
CA VAL A 883 22.31 13.40 47.67
C VAL A 883 23.68 13.97 48.05
N LEU A 884 24.08 15.06 47.39
CA LEU A 884 25.39 15.69 47.59
C LEU A 884 25.40 16.58 48.84
N ASP A 885 24.32 17.32 49.09
CA ASP A 885 24.15 18.21 50.24
C ASP A 885 23.27 17.56 51.35
N ARG A 886 23.54 16.29 51.64
CA ARG A 886 22.71 15.46 52.55
C ARG A 886 22.58 16.09 53.95
N LYS A 887 21.35 16.38 54.37
CA LYS A 887 21.02 16.89 55.70
C LYS A 887 20.80 15.71 56.70
N PRO A 888 20.99 15.91 58.01
CA PRO A 888 20.84 14.82 58.99
C PRO A 888 19.46 14.18 58.95
N GLY A 889 19.40 12.85 58.97
CA GLY A 889 18.15 12.07 58.89
C GLY A 889 17.66 11.77 57.47
N GLU A 890 18.23 12.38 56.42
CA GLU A 890 17.87 12.07 55.03
C GLU A 890 18.54 10.78 54.52
N ASP A 891 17.91 10.09 53.57
CA ASP A 891 18.53 9.00 52.81
C ASP A 891 19.71 9.53 51.97
N PRO A 892 20.83 8.79 51.84
CA PRO A 892 21.97 9.21 51.03
C PRO A 892 21.74 9.06 49.52
N TYR A 893 20.79 8.22 49.10
CA TYR A 893 20.42 8.01 47.71
C TYR A 893 18.99 7.43 47.59
N ARG A 894 18.39 7.57 46.41
CA ARG A 894 17.10 6.96 46.06
C ARG A 894 17.16 6.33 44.68
N TRP A 895 16.50 5.19 44.52
CA TRP A 895 16.18 4.62 43.21
C TRP A 895 14.81 5.12 42.77
N GLU A 896 14.75 5.65 41.56
CA GLU A 896 13.53 6.19 40.95
C GLU A 896 13.30 5.52 39.61
N PHE A 897 12.04 5.22 39.31
CA PHE A 897 11.67 4.63 38.04
C PHE A 897 10.26 5.04 37.62
N THR A 898 10.01 4.97 36.31
CA THR A 898 8.71 5.15 35.68
C THR A 898 8.58 4.18 34.52
N ILE A 899 7.43 3.50 34.44
CA ILE A 899 7.09 2.53 33.39
C ILE A 899 5.82 3.00 32.69
N GLY A 900 5.85 3.19 31.37
CA GLY A 900 4.67 3.51 30.55
C GLY A 900 4.05 4.90 30.79
N MET A 901 4.62 5.70 31.68
CA MET A 901 4.15 7.06 31.99
C MET A 901 4.70 8.05 30.96
N ASN A 902 3.81 8.63 30.15
CA ASN A 902 4.12 9.90 29.48
C ASN A 902 4.16 11.01 30.54
N MET A 903 5.31 11.68 30.66
CA MET A 903 5.57 12.86 31.51
C MET A 903 5.56 14.14 30.67
#